data_AF-A0A9E6MPS5-F1
#
_entry.id   AF-A0A9E6MPS5-F1
#
_cell.length_a   1.000
_cell.length_b   1.000
_cell.length_c   1.000
_cell.angle_alpha   90.00
_cell.angle_beta   90.00
_cell.angle_gamma   90.00
#
_symmetry.space_group_name_H-M   'P 1'
#
loop_
_entity.id
_entity.type
_entity.pdbx_description
1 polymer ?
#
loop_
_entity_poly.entity_id
_entity_poly.type
_entity_poly.pdbx_seq_one_letter_code
_entity_poly.pdbx_strand_id
1 'polypeptide(L)'
;MKVNKADATLHIEDGVMGISKPGDLANECTLKDAEDQPVGGNNVTYVYGVRDASSKAPLTDAQGVYVNPGVVDVTVSLPTATVADNYNILYKGTALSATGTTDTDTVFTAQATIKETSYKVTTESSRDGSYTATQGGTALDVKYADGGIATAVANGIKVNDGAVTWTPVYYYEDGTTQVVDKSGNNAAPTLPGKYKVAVKLGNTVLGTVPMTVYVDLDTMVNTQAGQKPMTVTVGGRYVGTYPAPNNKPNVKIPYTDGMTAQNALDSIQKGMTVTLASGGKQVPIDLAGNLQLTSGQFTAGEKATDNYAKLVPASDNGVYRNELKIGYAYGDDFPAVSLKADKATFKNAAFNVSELLNFGTSADPGVGVGYNVVATLMNGSEPAVKADGSLVYQSKSSKDSNDPAVDATIKNAGTYKIEVIPAGDYVGDPAPMYFTIDPLPVSYGKNGNFDLADVSGMTLANGSYSATFTGEPIKPSATVKVAEVPVAETTDPKDPKDYTVAYGENTDVAQGGTVTYAFTGNYSGTVTVPFSITPASLFDLGATVKADNQLVSEFENTVEGVQVELPGPGGKVLKEGVDYTVEGPTRAANQTDPDATRYNFTVRGMGNYSSANSAVKTGSFLVTDKTIEGMYDVVVKEGSVYNPYGEAKPAVTVYEKGTKNDVTKTAPIDVAYENNVNATTEDAPAYAVVTGTGQYAGSIKVPFQIAPLELSDASNVKGSVKLVGAEGLVYNGKEQVPDVSIKDSKVTPVNKDRDNTPIPLKDVADDVAFGHEGGVNAGTSYVTVVPKNGNFTGQVKVPYEIAPAELAADNVAVAGSTAPGADAAVSVTFGETALAAGTDYAVKTEGTLPGKVKATVTGTGNFTGTVEKEATVLYDVAKADVAVADAVYNGKAQDPKVEVSYTDGGKKVVVPADAYAVSVAGGASNAGSYKVTVTGKASEGWTGEKEVDFTIKPATVSAKPQVSYDAAGLPVVTVPGLSSSDFTYKPDAATKTITVTYKGNYAGTATVAYVPTAKPVAPAQPAAGKTGWVGSGNDWAYYKDGKQVKNGWEWIDNAWYHFEANGKMTNTQWFQDADGEWYLLNQSHKGSYGAMLTGWQKVDGGWYYMGASGDMQSGWLKDGGEWYLLNTAHDGTFGKMLTGWQQVGGKWYYMDASGAMAENEWVGRYWVDGSGVWTATR
;
A
#
# COMPACT_ATOMS: atom_id res chain seq x y z
N MET A 1 60.66 39.30 62.63
CA MET A 1 60.38 40.59 61.94
C MET A 1 58.86 40.79 61.81
N LYS A 2 58.38 41.96 61.35
CA LYS A 2 56.97 42.14 60.93
C LYS A 2 56.91 42.22 59.41
N VAL A 3 56.48 41.13 58.76
CA VAL A 3 56.16 41.15 57.33
C VAL A 3 54.76 41.74 57.19
N ASN A 4 54.68 43.03 56.85
CA ASN A 4 53.41 43.72 56.66
C ASN A 4 52.83 43.40 55.27
N LYS A 5 52.07 42.30 55.18
CA LYS A 5 51.17 41.94 54.06
C LYS A 5 51.89 41.67 52.72
N ALA A 6 52.26 40.40 52.49
CA ALA A 6 52.61 39.92 51.15
C ALA A 6 51.33 39.56 50.38
N ASP A 7 50.99 40.35 49.36
CA ASP A 7 49.86 40.10 48.47
C ASP A 7 50.28 39.19 47.30
N ALA A 8 50.20 37.88 47.54
CA ALA A 8 50.45 36.88 46.50
C ALA A 8 49.35 36.95 45.42
N THR A 9 49.75 37.31 44.20
CA THR A 9 48.83 37.36 43.05
C THR A 9 48.90 36.04 42.28
N LEU A 10 47.77 35.32 42.22
CA LEU A 10 47.61 34.14 41.39
C LEU A 10 47.50 34.54 39.91
N HIS A 11 48.19 33.83 39.02
CA HIS A 11 47.86 33.80 37.59
C HIS A 11 47.52 32.36 37.19
N ILE A 12 46.56 32.24 36.28
CA ILE A 12 46.13 31.01 35.61
C ILE A 12 46.17 31.34 34.12
N GLU A 13 46.78 30.49 33.29
CA GLU A 13 46.84 30.73 31.84
C GLU A 13 45.46 30.54 31.17
N ASP A 14 45.24 31.22 30.04
CA ASP A 14 43.96 31.22 29.32
C ASP A 14 43.55 29.81 28.88
N GLY A 15 42.43 29.33 29.40
CA GLY A 15 41.84 28.03 29.04
C GLY A 15 40.98 27.37 30.14
N VAL A 16 41.18 27.72 31.41
CA VAL A 16 40.47 27.11 32.54
C VAL A 16 39.15 27.84 32.84
N MET A 17 38.07 27.48 32.15
CA MET A 17 36.74 28.03 32.46
C MET A 17 36.18 27.49 33.78
N GLY A 18 35.69 28.38 34.65
CA GLY A 18 34.94 28.02 35.87
C GLY A 18 35.46 28.63 37.18
N ILE A 19 36.69 29.17 37.20
CA ILE A 19 37.24 29.92 38.35
C ILE A 19 37.17 31.40 38.02
N SER A 20 36.57 32.21 38.90
CA SER A 20 36.35 33.65 38.62
C SER A 20 36.96 34.58 39.65
N LYS A 21 37.27 34.09 40.86
CA LYS A 21 37.75 34.88 41.99
C LYS A 21 38.77 34.07 42.80
N PRO A 22 39.74 34.72 43.48
CA PRO A 22 40.69 34.02 44.36
C PRO A 22 40.07 33.26 45.55
N GLY A 23 38.76 33.41 45.81
CA GLY A 23 38.06 32.77 46.94
C GLY A 23 37.46 31.40 46.66
N ASP A 24 37.53 30.89 45.41
CA ASP A 24 36.74 29.75 44.95
C ASP A 24 37.32 28.35 45.39
N LEU A 25 38.08 28.28 46.51
CA LEU A 25 39.10 27.23 46.78
C LEU A 25 39.46 26.99 48.31
N ALA A 26 39.92 25.78 48.76
CA ALA A 26 40.63 25.35 50.03
C ALA A 26 41.97 24.46 49.97
N ASN A 27 43.13 24.92 50.53
CA ASN A 27 44.58 24.41 50.51
C ASN A 27 44.99 23.80 51.90
N GLU A 28 46.26 23.38 52.01
CA GLU A 28 47.22 23.85 53.05
C GLU A 28 48.53 24.47 52.47
N CYS A 29 49.12 25.50 53.08
CA CYS A 29 50.53 25.95 52.87
C CYS A 29 51.03 26.81 54.05
N THR A 30 52.34 26.77 54.41
CA THR A 30 52.90 27.49 55.57
C THR A 30 54.30 28.09 55.35
N LEU A 31 54.62 29.14 56.12
CA LEU A 31 55.92 29.83 56.15
C LEU A 31 56.63 29.60 57.49
N LYS A 32 57.94 29.36 57.44
CA LYS A 32 58.79 29.12 58.60
C LYS A 32 60.15 29.81 58.50
N ASP A 33 60.77 30.06 59.64
CA ASP A 33 62.16 30.55 59.74
C ASP A 33 63.19 29.41 59.61
N ALA A 34 64.48 29.76 59.73
CA ALA A 34 65.59 28.82 59.61
C ALA A 34 65.62 27.77 60.74
N GLU A 35 65.00 28.04 61.89
CA GLU A 35 64.83 27.12 63.01
C GLU A 35 63.51 26.30 62.96
N ASP A 36 62.84 26.29 61.80
CA ASP A 36 61.62 25.54 61.51
C ASP A 36 60.40 25.95 62.39
N GLN A 37 60.41 27.18 62.93
CA GLN A 37 59.33 27.78 63.73
C GLN A 37 58.37 28.64 62.87
N PRO A 38 57.09 28.79 63.27
CA PRO A 38 56.12 29.59 62.51
C PRO A 38 56.29 31.10 62.73
N VAL A 39 56.49 31.84 61.64
CA VAL A 39 56.86 33.27 61.70
C VAL A 39 55.64 34.19 61.94
N GLY A 40 55.30 34.39 63.21
CA GLY A 40 54.73 35.66 63.67
C GLY A 40 53.19 35.78 63.77
N GLY A 41 52.62 35.19 64.82
CA GLY A 41 51.53 35.81 65.60
C GLY A 41 50.10 35.79 65.05
N ASN A 42 49.90 35.74 63.74
CA ASN A 42 48.60 35.49 63.10
C ASN A 42 48.72 34.26 62.20
N ASN A 43 47.92 33.22 62.44
CA ASN A 43 47.82 32.08 61.53
C ASN A 43 47.11 32.52 60.23
N VAL A 44 47.89 32.90 59.23
CA VAL A 44 47.41 33.14 57.87
C VAL A 44 47.21 31.79 57.17
N THR A 45 46.16 31.08 57.57
CA THR A 45 45.79 29.76 57.04
C THR A 45 45.14 29.91 55.66
N TYR A 46 45.97 30.15 54.63
CA TYR A 46 45.63 30.13 53.19
C TYR A 46 45.06 28.79 52.68
N VAL A 47 44.12 28.89 51.71
CA VAL A 47 43.07 27.93 51.38
C VAL A 47 42.38 28.36 50.04
N TYR A 48 42.26 27.66 48.87
CA TYR A 48 43.21 26.86 48.03
C TYR A 48 42.95 25.42 47.38
N GLY A 49 41.74 24.96 46.94
CA GLY A 49 41.37 23.57 46.51
C GLY A 49 39.84 23.27 46.45
N VAL A 50 39.38 22.26 45.70
CA VAL A 50 38.17 22.47 44.85
C VAL A 50 36.82 21.92 45.38
N ARG A 51 35.92 22.80 45.85
CA ARG A 51 34.42 22.67 45.86
C ARG A 51 33.77 24.06 45.99
N ASP A 52 32.53 24.21 45.50
CA ASP A 52 31.68 25.35 45.91
C ASP A 52 31.40 25.28 47.42
N ALA A 53 31.79 26.33 48.14
CA ALA A 53 31.65 26.44 49.59
C ALA A 53 30.18 26.54 50.08
N SER A 54 29.24 26.88 49.19
CA SER A 54 27.82 27.05 49.52
C SER A 54 27.00 25.76 49.32
N SER A 55 27.18 25.04 48.22
CA SER A 55 26.41 23.83 47.89
C SER A 55 27.14 22.49 48.12
N LYS A 56 28.48 22.50 48.21
CA LYS A 56 29.36 21.32 48.12
C LYS A 56 29.27 20.53 46.80
N ALA A 57 28.61 21.05 45.76
CA ALA A 57 28.56 20.43 44.44
C ALA A 57 29.92 20.52 43.69
N PRO A 58 30.14 19.73 42.62
CA PRO A 58 31.27 19.90 41.72
C PRO A 58 31.05 21.09 40.76
N LEU A 59 32.14 21.71 40.31
CA LEU A 59 32.11 22.81 39.35
C LEU A 59 31.64 22.35 37.96
N THR A 60 30.85 23.19 37.30
CA THR A 60 30.39 23.02 35.91
C THR A 60 30.57 24.32 35.14
N ASP A 61 30.63 24.24 33.81
CA ASP A 61 30.63 25.41 32.94
C ASP A 61 29.23 26.05 32.79
N ALA A 62 29.12 27.11 31.99
CA ALA A 62 27.87 27.82 31.74
C ALA A 62 26.83 26.99 30.92
N GLN A 63 27.18 25.76 30.53
CA GLN A 63 26.37 24.81 29.78
C GLN A 63 26.05 23.54 30.61
N GLY A 64 26.52 23.48 31.87
CA GLY A 64 26.28 22.36 32.79
C GLY A 64 27.20 21.16 32.61
N VAL A 65 28.33 21.31 31.91
CA VAL A 65 29.32 20.24 31.69
C VAL A 65 30.40 20.28 32.79
N TYR A 66 30.85 19.10 33.25
CA TYR A 66 31.90 19.00 34.27
C TYR A 66 33.29 19.33 33.71
N VAL A 67 34.08 20.08 34.48
CA VAL A 67 35.47 20.40 34.14
C VAL A 67 36.34 19.15 34.27
N ASN A 68 37.13 18.84 33.23
CA ASN A 68 37.92 17.63 33.13
C ASN A 68 39.04 17.58 34.20
N PRO A 69 39.38 16.42 34.80
CA PRO A 69 40.49 16.32 35.74
C PRO A 69 41.83 16.53 35.03
N GLY A 70 42.73 17.28 35.67
CA GLY A 70 44.00 17.67 35.06
C GLY A 70 45.01 18.23 36.06
N VAL A 71 46.20 18.55 35.55
CA VAL A 71 47.23 19.30 36.25
C VAL A 71 47.17 20.75 35.79
N VAL A 72 47.22 21.69 36.73
CA VAL A 72 47.25 23.13 36.47
C VAL A 72 48.54 23.70 37.08
N ASP A 73 49.30 24.45 36.29
CA ASP A 73 50.43 25.22 36.80
C ASP A 73 49.92 26.47 37.55
N VAL A 74 50.50 26.74 38.71
CA VAL A 74 50.10 27.79 39.64
C VAL A 74 51.33 28.65 39.95
N THR A 75 51.29 29.90 39.50
CA THR A 75 52.38 30.87 39.73
C THR A 75 52.09 31.75 40.94
N VAL A 76 53.11 31.95 41.79
CA VAL A 76 53.08 32.76 43.02
C VAL A 76 54.27 33.71 43.02
N SER A 77 53.98 35.01 43.12
CA SER A 77 54.99 36.07 43.27
C SER A 77 54.96 36.64 44.70
N LEU A 78 56.14 36.94 45.27
CA LEU A 78 56.27 37.58 46.59
C LEU A 78 56.93 38.97 46.46
N PRO A 79 56.26 40.06 46.88
CA PRO A 79 56.80 41.42 46.76
C PRO A 79 57.94 41.69 47.75
N THR A 80 58.97 42.43 47.30
CA THR A 80 60.17 42.71 48.11
C THR A 80 59.91 43.60 49.34
N ALA A 81 60.01 43.02 50.54
CA ALA A 81 59.98 43.77 51.81
C ALA A 81 60.83 43.11 52.93
N THR A 82 62.13 43.40 52.91
CA THR A 82 63.07 43.37 54.06
C THR A 82 62.97 42.18 55.03
N VAL A 83 63.53 41.03 54.63
CA VAL A 83 63.97 39.96 55.54
C VAL A 83 65.51 39.89 55.45
N ALA A 84 66.20 39.86 56.59
CA ALA A 84 67.68 39.91 56.65
C ALA A 84 68.35 38.52 56.79
N ASP A 85 67.55 37.47 56.94
CA ASP A 85 67.97 36.11 57.22
C ASP A 85 67.26 35.12 56.28
N ASN A 86 67.84 33.94 56.09
CA ASN A 86 67.28 32.91 55.20
C ASN A 86 65.95 32.35 55.75
N TYR A 87 65.02 32.01 54.86
CA TYR A 87 63.73 31.39 55.17
C TYR A 87 63.48 30.19 54.26
N ASN A 88 62.67 29.24 54.71
CA ASN A 88 62.27 28.06 53.92
C ASN A 88 60.77 28.11 53.62
N ILE A 89 60.40 27.85 52.37
CA ILE A 89 59.01 27.58 51.96
C ILE A 89 58.87 26.06 51.86
N LEU A 90 57.90 25.49 52.58
CA LEU A 90 57.65 24.05 52.59
C LEU A 90 56.31 23.73 51.96
N TYR A 91 56.32 22.88 50.93
CA TYR A 91 55.11 22.27 50.40
C TYR A 91 55.01 20.83 50.90
N LYS A 92 53.92 20.49 51.61
CA LYS A 92 53.69 19.17 52.23
C LYS A 92 54.90 18.66 53.04
N GLY A 93 55.53 19.56 53.80
CA GLY A 93 56.70 19.24 54.64
C GLY A 93 58.02 19.04 53.91
N THR A 94 58.08 19.25 52.58
CA THR A 94 59.32 19.21 51.79
C THR A 94 59.80 20.62 51.49
N ALA A 95 61.07 20.93 51.75
CA ALA A 95 61.66 22.24 51.50
C ALA A 95 61.87 22.49 49.99
N LEU A 96 61.35 23.60 49.49
CA LEU A 96 61.58 24.05 48.11
C LEU A 96 62.90 24.81 48.02
N SER A 97 63.99 24.10 47.71
CA SER A 97 65.34 24.67 47.69
C SER A 97 65.55 25.60 46.49
N ALA A 98 65.61 26.92 46.74
CA ALA A 98 66.00 27.92 45.76
C ALA A 98 67.03 28.90 46.36
N THR A 99 68.25 28.89 45.85
CA THR A 99 69.30 29.87 46.19
C THR A 99 69.28 31.02 45.19
N GLY A 100 68.85 32.20 45.61
CA GLY A 100 68.86 33.43 44.78
C GLY A 100 69.20 34.65 45.62
N THR A 101 70.10 35.50 45.12
CA THR A 101 70.56 36.72 45.81
C THR A 101 70.02 37.98 45.12
N THR A 102 69.16 38.72 45.84
CA THR A 102 68.83 40.15 45.71
C THR A 102 68.14 40.67 44.42
N ASP A 103 67.25 41.65 44.63
CA ASP A 103 66.77 42.69 43.68
C ASP A 103 65.85 42.33 42.49
N THR A 104 65.05 41.26 42.57
CA THR A 104 63.80 41.13 41.78
C THR A 104 62.70 40.40 42.58
N ASP A 105 61.42 40.59 42.21
CA ASP A 105 60.30 39.84 42.80
C ASP A 105 60.47 38.33 42.53
N THR A 106 60.48 37.52 43.59
CA THR A 106 60.69 36.07 43.43
C THR A 106 59.40 35.40 42.97
N VAL A 107 59.41 34.90 41.74
CA VAL A 107 58.31 34.18 41.11
C VAL A 107 58.57 32.68 41.13
N PHE A 108 57.62 31.90 41.66
CA PHE A 108 57.66 30.44 41.70
C PHE A 108 56.45 29.84 40.98
N THR A 109 56.62 28.71 40.29
CA THR A 109 55.52 27.96 39.68
C THR A 109 55.47 26.54 40.25
N ALA A 110 54.28 26.07 40.60
CA ALA A 110 54.03 24.75 41.19
C ALA A 110 52.78 24.09 40.60
N GLN A 111 52.74 22.76 40.60
CA GLN A 111 51.64 22.00 39.97
C GLN A 111 50.56 21.55 40.96
N ALA A 112 49.31 21.85 40.64
CA ALA A 112 48.13 21.42 41.37
C ALA A 112 47.35 20.36 40.56
N THR A 113 47.00 19.24 41.19
CA THR A 113 46.24 18.16 40.54
C THR A 113 44.77 18.18 40.99
N ILE A 114 43.84 18.35 40.05
CA ILE A 114 42.41 18.20 40.30
C ILE A 114 42.08 16.70 40.30
N LYS A 115 41.52 16.19 41.41
CA LYS A 115 41.11 14.78 41.52
C LYS A 115 39.70 14.54 41.00
N GLU A 116 39.57 13.45 40.24
CA GLU A 116 38.31 12.90 39.77
C GLU A 116 37.34 12.56 40.93
N THR A 117 36.05 12.84 40.74
CA THR A 117 34.98 12.39 41.64
C THR A 117 34.25 11.22 40.99
N SER A 118 34.50 10.01 41.48
CA SER A 118 33.88 8.80 40.93
C SER A 118 32.40 8.68 41.33
N TYR A 119 31.55 8.43 40.34
CA TYR A 119 30.13 8.14 40.53
C TYR A 119 29.88 6.64 40.40
N LYS A 120 29.18 6.06 41.37
CA LYS A 120 28.82 4.64 41.42
C LYS A 120 27.30 4.51 41.30
N VAL A 121 26.87 3.87 40.22
CA VAL A 121 25.48 3.43 40.02
C VAL A 121 25.33 2.02 40.60
N THR A 122 24.27 1.78 41.37
CA THR A 122 23.91 0.47 41.90
C THR A 122 22.42 0.19 41.70
N THR A 123 22.11 -1.05 41.35
CA THR A 123 20.74 -1.55 41.15
C THR A 123 20.26 -2.34 42.37
N GLU A 124 18.99 -2.19 42.74
CA GLU A 124 18.32 -3.02 43.74
C GLU A 124 17.10 -3.71 43.10
N SER A 125 17.22 -5.01 42.82
CA SER A 125 16.14 -5.83 42.26
C SER A 125 15.42 -6.61 43.36
N SER A 126 14.14 -6.29 43.59
CA SER A 126 13.30 -7.00 44.55
C SER A 126 12.81 -8.33 43.97
N ARG A 127 13.15 -9.47 44.62
CA ARG A 127 12.36 -10.71 44.49
C ARG A 127 11.40 -10.90 45.65
N ASP A 128 11.88 -10.93 46.89
CA ASP A 128 11.05 -11.16 48.09
C ASP A 128 11.44 -10.24 49.27
N GLY A 129 11.09 -8.95 49.16
CA GLY A 129 10.98 -8.05 50.32
C GLY A 129 12.26 -7.75 51.13
N SER A 130 13.45 -8.12 50.64
CA SER A 130 14.75 -7.78 51.25
C SER A 130 15.70 -7.17 50.23
N TYR A 131 16.54 -6.24 50.69
CA TYR A 131 17.38 -5.39 49.83
C TYR A 131 18.86 -5.66 50.09
N THR A 132 19.62 -6.02 49.05
CA THR A 132 21.08 -6.16 49.09
C THR A 132 21.71 -5.53 47.85
N ALA A 133 22.31 -4.35 48.02
CA ALA A 133 23.01 -3.66 46.95
C ALA A 133 24.29 -4.41 46.55
N THR A 134 24.52 -4.58 45.24
CA THR A 134 25.75 -5.13 44.67
C THR A 134 26.39 -4.18 43.66
N GLN A 135 27.71 -4.27 43.50
CA GLN A 135 28.51 -3.32 42.73
C GLN A 135 28.77 -3.82 41.30
N GLY A 136 28.00 -3.28 40.35
CA GLY A 136 28.24 -3.41 38.91
C GLY A 136 27.54 -4.60 38.25
N GLY A 137 26.84 -4.33 37.14
CA GLY A 137 26.48 -5.33 36.13
C GLY A 137 25.15 -6.08 36.28
N THR A 138 24.48 -6.03 37.42
CA THR A 138 23.18 -6.73 37.59
C THR A 138 22.06 -6.06 36.76
N ALA A 139 21.25 -6.87 36.08
CA ALA A 139 20.09 -6.39 35.35
C ALA A 139 18.92 -6.02 36.29
N LEU A 140 18.16 -4.99 35.92
CA LEU A 140 17.00 -4.50 36.65
C LEU A 140 15.72 -5.27 36.21
N ASP A 141 15.25 -6.18 37.05
CA ASP A 141 13.97 -6.89 36.88
C ASP A 141 12.80 -5.98 37.32
N VAL A 142 11.91 -5.62 36.39
CA VAL A 142 10.75 -4.76 36.64
C VAL A 142 9.45 -5.53 36.39
N LYS A 143 8.56 -5.58 37.39
CA LYS A 143 7.23 -6.19 37.25
C LYS A 143 6.35 -5.31 36.35
N TYR A 144 5.78 -5.86 35.27
CA TYR A 144 4.90 -5.10 34.38
C TYR A 144 3.66 -4.56 35.11
N ALA A 145 3.35 -3.28 34.89
CA ALA A 145 2.17 -2.59 35.38
C ALA A 145 1.89 -1.37 34.49
N ASP A 146 0.63 -1.15 34.09
CA ASP A 146 0.24 -0.01 33.26
C ASP A 146 0.60 1.31 33.97
N GLY A 147 1.36 2.18 33.29
CA GLY A 147 1.94 3.42 33.83
C GLY A 147 3.00 3.28 34.94
N GLY A 148 3.18 2.10 35.56
CA GLY A 148 3.99 1.94 36.78
C GLY A 148 5.52 1.86 36.59
N ILE A 149 5.98 1.63 35.36
CA ILE A 149 7.38 1.26 35.05
C ILE A 149 8.38 2.39 35.40
N ALA A 150 8.03 3.66 35.15
CA ALA A 150 8.90 4.79 35.48
C ALA A 150 9.24 4.85 36.98
N THR A 151 8.22 4.68 37.84
CA THR A 151 8.36 4.67 39.31
C THR A 151 9.18 3.48 39.80
N ALA A 152 8.99 2.30 39.22
CA ALA A 152 9.78 1.12 39.56
C ALA A 152 11.28 1.32 39.26
N VAL A 153 11.60 1.96 38.12
CA VAL A 153 12.98 2.26 37.72
C VAL A 153 13.62 3.33 38.59
N ALA A 154 12.87 4.39 38.95
CA ALA A 154 13.35 5.43 39.88
C ALA A 154 13.69 4.86 41.27
N ASN A 155 12.93 3.88 41.75
CA ASN A 155 13.18 3.21 43.03
C ASN A 155 14.32 2.16 42.96
N GLY A 156 14.46 1.46 41.84
CA GLY A 156 15.42 0.37 41.65
C GLY A 156 16.85 0.78 41.32
N ILE A 157 17.12 2.08 41.12
CA ILE A 157 18.44 2.62 40.78
C ILE A 157 18.87 3.65 41.82
N LYS A 158 20.09 3.48 42.35
CA LYS A 158 20.72 4.43 43.29
C LYS A 158 22.07 4.91 42.75
N VAL A 159 22.37 6.18 43.01
CA VAL A 159 23.64 6.84 42.64
C VAL A 159 24.22 7.47 43.91
N ASN A 160 25.45 7.07 44.28
CA ASN A 160 26.21 7.59 45.43
C ASN A 160 25.37 7.89 46.69
N ASP A 161 24.92 6.85 47.39
CA ASP A 161 24.27 6.88 48.72
C ASP A 161 23.15 7.94 48.90
N GLY A 162 22.39 8.21 47.82
CA GLY A 162 21.11 8.92 47.86
C GLY A 162 21.18 10.45 47.81
N ALA A 163 22.35 11.04 47.58
CA ALA A 163 22.55 12.50 47.65
C ALA A 163 22.54 13.24 46.29
N VAL A 164 22.24 12.56 45.18
CA VAL A 164 22.38 13.10 43.81
C VAL A 164 21.09 12.97 43.01
N THR A 165 20.60 14.07 42.44
CA THR A 165 19.42 14.08 41.54
C THR A 165 19.85 13.63 40.14
N TRP A 166 19.19 12.62 39.58
CA TRP A 166 19.48 12.04 38.27
C TRP A 166 18.21 11.86 37.44
N THR A 167 18.35 11.58 36.14
CA THR A 167 17.24 11.37 35.20
C THR A 167 17.43 10.06 34.41
N PRO A 168 16.38 9.23 34.25
CA PRO A 168 16.43 8.05 33.38
C PRO A 168 16.23 8.45 31.91
N VAL A 169 17.06 7.91 31.02
CA VAL A 169 16.79 7.88 29.57
C VAL A 169 16.69 6.43 29.12
N TYR A 170 15.58 6.08 28.48
CA TYR A 170 15.22 4.71 28.16
C TYR A 170 15.56 4.37 26.70
N TYR A 171 16.05 3.15 26.48
CA TYR A 171 16.38 2.60 25.16
C TYR A 171 15.85 1.17 25.04
N TYR A 172 15.67 0.70 23.80
CA TYR A 172 15.37 -0.70 23.52
C TYR A 172 16.60 -1.61 23.81
N GLU A 173 16.48 -2.93 23.63
CA GLU A 173 17.57 -3.88 23.92
C GLU A 173 18.84 -3.61 23.10
N ASP A 174 18.75 -2.91 21.96
CA ASP A 174 19.90 -2.43 21.18
C ASP A 174 20.82 -1.49 22.00
N GLY A 175 20.25 -0.59 22.79
CA GLY A 175 20.95 0.48 23.51
C GLY A 175 21.25 1.70 22.63
N THR A 176 20.62 1.78 21.45
CA THR A 176 20.81 2.87 20.48
C THR A 176 19.51 3.58 20.17
N THR A 177 18.39 2.87 20.09
CA THR A 177 17.08 3.46 19.83
C THR A 177 16.45 3.91 21.14
N GLN A 178 16.20 5.21 21.30
CA GLN A 178 15.57 5.77 22.49
C GLN A 178 14.06 5.50 22.51
N VAL A 179 13.50 5.18 23.68
CA VAL A 179 12.05 5.06 23.88
C VAL A 179 11.47 6.45 24.08
N VAL A 180 10.47 6.80 23.25
CA VAL A 180 9.84 8.13 23.24
C VAL A 180 8.31 8.05 23.19
N ASP A 181 7.65 9.12 23.63
CA ASP A 181 6.21 9.31 23.47
C ASP A 181 5.84 9.74 22.04
N LYS A 182 4.52 9.89 21.78
CA LYS A 182 3.98 10.34 20.48
C LYS A 182 4.43 11.75 20.05
N SER A 183 5.08 12.50 20.93
CA SER A 183 5.60 13.85 20.67
C SER A 183 7.14 13.88 20.61
N GLY A 184 7.80 12.72 20.68
CA GLY A 184 9.26 12.59 20.66
C GLY A 184 9.96 12.79 22.01
N ASN A 185 9.22 12.93 23.12
CA ASN A 185 9.83 13.10 24.44
C ASN A 185 10.28 11.77 25.04
N ASN A 186 11.36 11.77 25.81
CA ASN A 186 11.84 10.60 26.56
C ASN A 186 10.74 9.97 27.44
N ALA A 187 10.41 8.70 27.19
CA ALA A 187 9.33 7.99 27.88
C ALA A 187 9.80 6.63 28.41
N ALA A 188 9.21 6.18 29.52
CA ALA A 188 9.40 4.81 29.99
C ALA A 188 8.67 3.82 29.06
N PRO A 189 9.16 2.57 28.91
CA PRO A 189 8.48 1.54 28.14
C PRO A 189 7.03 1.31 28.58
N THR A 190 6.15 1.05 27.60
CA THR A 190 4.71 0.84 27.80
C THR A 190 4.28 -0.63 27.69
N LEU A 191 5.19 -1.52 27.31
CA LEU A 191 4.99 -2.96 27.11
C LEU A 191 6.11 -3.78 27.79
N PRO A 192 5.88 -5.08 28.06
CA PRO A 192 6.91 -6.02 28.49
C PRO A 192 7.99 -6.18 27.42
N GLY A 193 9.21 -6.48 27.84
CA GLY A 193 10.35 -6.62 26.95
C GLY A 193 11.68 -6.38 27.65
N LYS A 194 12.75 -6.36 26.87
CA LYS A 194 14.09 -6.00 27.32
C LYS A 194 14.48 -4.63 26.80
N TYR A 195 15.16 -3.89 27.66
CA TYR A 195 15.44 -2.47 27.52
C TYR A 195 16.79 -2.15 28.17
N LYS A 196 17.26 -0.92 27.96
CA LYS A 196 18.39 -0.33 28.68
C LYS A 196 17.96 1.02 29.24
N VAL A 197 18.40 1.35 30.45
CA VAL A 197 18.20 2.69 31.04
C VAL A 197 19.55 3.33 31.32
N ALA A 198 19.81 4.45 30.65
CA ALA A 198 20.95 5.30 30.90
C ALA A 198 20.63 6.25 32.07
N VAL A 199 21.53 6.31 33.04
CA VAL A 199 21.43 7.17 34.22
C VAL A 199 22.13 8.49 33.90
N LYS A 200 21.39 9.56 33.64
CA LYS A 200 21.93 10.88 33.31
C LYS A 200 21.99 11.82 34.51
N LEU A 201 23.10 12.53 34.65
CA LEU A 201 23.32 13.64 35.57
C LEU A 201 23.62 14.89 34.73
N GLY A 202 22.63 15.77 34.58
CA GLY A 202 22.63 16.77 33.51
C GLY A 202 22.68 16.08 32.14
N ASN A 203 23.58 16.53 31.26
CA ASN A 203 23.80 15.89 29.96
C ASN A 203 24.65 14.60 30.04
N THR A 204 25.37 14.38 31.14
CA THR A 204 26.37 13.30 31.28
C THR A 204 25.71 11.96 31.63
N VAL A 205 25.97 10.91 30.84
CA VAL A 205 25.58 9.54 31.17
C VAL A 205 26.60 8.95 32.16
N LEU A 206 26.15 8.61 33.37
CA LEU A 206 26.97 7.98 34.41
C LEU A 206 27.12 6.46 34.22
N GLY A 207 26.22 5.85 33.46
CA GLY A 207 26.21 4.42 33.18
C GLY A 207 24.88 3.98 32.55
N THR A 208 24.86 2.77 31.99
CA THR A 208 23.66 2.16 31.40
C THR A 208 23.37 0.83 32.08
N VAL A 209 22.14 0.65 32.54
CA VAL A 209 21.66 -0.54 33.26
C VAL A 209 20.76 -1.35 32.31
N PRO A 210 21.03 -2.65 32.07
CA PRO A 210 20.09 -3.54 31.39
C PRO A 210 18.81 -3.71 32.23
N MET A 211 17.64 -3.71 31.59
CA MET A 211 16.34 -3.79 32.26
C MET A 211 15.45 -4.81 31.56
N THR A 212 14.77 -5.66 32.34
CA THR A 212 13.74 -6.59 31.83
C THR A 212 12.40 -6.25 32.47
N VAL A 213 11.46 -5.79 31.66
CA VAL A 213 10.06 -5.57 32.08
C VAL A 213 9.32 -6.89 31.82
N TYR A 214 8.96 -7.62 32.88
CA TYR A 214 8.46 -8.99 32.78
C TYR A 214 6.98 -9.13 33.13
N VAL A 215 6.33 -10.14 32.55
CA VAL A 215 5.00 -10.65 32.89
C VAL A 215 5.13 -12.03 33.51
N ASP A 216 4.36 -12.27 34.58
CA ASP A 216 4.30 -13.53 35.32
C ASP A 216 2.90 -14.11 35.09
N LEU A 217 2.84 -15.24 34.38
CA LEU A 217 1.61 -15.84 33.88
C LEU A 217 0.69 -16.36 35.01
N ASP A 218 1.25 -16.67 36.19
CA ASP A 218 0.48 -17.08 37.36
C ASP A 218 -0.05 -15.84 38.11
N THR A 219 0.85 -14.90 38.47
CA THR A 219 0.41 -13.76 39.31
C THR A 219 -0.23 -12.60 38.56
N MET A 220 -0.02 -12.42 37.24
CA MET A 220 -0.51 -11.25 36.46
C MET A 220 -1.71 -11.50 35.54
N VAL A 221 -2.18 -12.74 35.37
CA VAL A 221 -3.36 -12.99 34.52
C VAL A 221 -4.66 -12.70 35.26
N ASN A 222 -5.51 -11.87 34.66
CA ASN A 222 -6.89 -11.59 35.05
C ASN A 222 -7.75 -12.85 34.90
N THR A 223 -8.28 -13.34 36.02
CA THR A 223 -9.22 -14.48 36.06
C THR A 223 -10.68 -14.06 36.05
N GLN A 224 -10.95 -12.75 36.11
CA GLN A 224 -12.24 -12.08 35.96
C GLN A 224 -12.01 -10.68 35.33
N ALA A 225 -13.07 -9.91 35.11
CA ALA A 225 -13.01 -8.59 34.47
C ALA A 225 -12.36 -7.48 35.33
N GLY A 226 -11.03 -7.51 35.43
CA GLY A 226 -10.18 -6.38 35.82
C GLY A 226 -9.56 -6.46 37.22
N GLN A 227 -8.22 -6.42 37.27
CA GLN A 227 -7.38 -5.81 38.32
C GLN A 227 -5.87 -5.95 38.00
N LYS A 228 -5.49 -6.94 37.21
CA LYS A 228 -4.11 -7.27 36.82
C LYS A 228 -3.84 -6.82 35.36
N PRO A 229 -2.57 -6.73 34.90
CA PRO A 229 -2.26 -6.11 33.62
C PRO A 229 -2.36 -7.04 32.39
N MET A 230 -2.46 -8.36 32.56
CA MET A 230 -2.65 -9.30 31.45
C MET A 230 -4.04 -9.93 31.52
N THR A 231 -4.69 -10.15 30.37
CA THR A 231 -5.95 -10.87 30.25
C THR A 231 -5.76 -12.04 29.28
N VAL A 232 -6.30 -13.21 29.65
CA VAL A 232 -6.39 -14.37 28.76
C VAL A 232 -7.84 -14.80 28.69
N THR A 233 -8.36 -14.94 27.47
CA THR A 233 -9.69 -15.47 27.20
C THR A 233 -9.63 -16.60 26.17
N VAL A 234 -10.62 -17.50 26.19
CA VAL A 234 -10.82 -18.53 25.17
C VAL A 234 -12.30 -18.53 24.77
N GLY A 235 -12.60 -18.35 23.49
CA GLY A 235 -13.97 -18.14 23.01
C GLY A 235 -14.65 -16.92 23.66
N GLY A 236 -13.88 -15.87 23.96
CA GLY A 236 -14.34 -14.68 24.70
C GLY A 236 -14.56 -14.88 26.20
N ARG A 237 -14.31 -16.07 26.76
CA ARG A 237 -14.50 -16.41 28.18
C ARG A 237 -13.19 -16.25 28.96
N TYR A 238 -13.20 -15.57 30.11
CA TYR A 238 -12.01 -15.43 30.97
C TYR A 238 -11.49 -16.78 31.47
N VAL A 239 -10.16 -16.97 31.40
CA VAL A 239 -9.48 -18.11 32.02
C VAL A 239 -9.55 -17.96 33.55
N GLY A 240 -10.31 -18.82 34.21
CA GLY A 240 -10.45 -18.81 35.67
C GLY A 240 -9.21 -19.32 36.42
N THR A 241 -9.19 -19.14 37.74
CA THR A 241 -8.23 -19.82 38.63
C THR A 241 -8.39 -21.33 38.55
N TYR A 242 -7.29 -22.08 38.43
CA TYR A 242 -7.31 -23.55 38.42
C TYR A 242 -6.52 -24.14 39.62
N PRO A 243 -7.08 -25.09 40.39
CA PRO A 243 -8.45 -25.60 40.29
C PRO A 243 -9.48 -24.53 40.68
N ALA A 244 -10.64 -24.54 40.01
CA ALA A 244 -11.71 -23.58 40.30
C ALA A 244 -12.41 -23.93 41.63
N PRO A 245 -12.95 -22.94 42.39
CA PRO A 245 -13.56 -23.18 43.71
C PRO A 245 -14.68 -24.23 43.75
N ASN A 246 -15.35 -24.48 42.60
CA ASN A 246 -16.44 -25.45 42.46
C ASN A 246 -16.06 -26.68 41.59
N ASN A 247 -14.77 -26.88 41.33
CA ASN A 247 -14.22 -27.95 40.47
C ASN A 247 -14.87 -28.04 39.06
N LYS A 248 -15.25 -26.87 38.51
CA LYS A 248 -15.75 -26.68 37.14
C LYS A 248 -14.90 -25.64 36.40
N PRO A 249 -14.46 -25.90 35.17
CA PRO A 249 -13.69 -24.95 34.38
C PRO A 249 -14.57 -23.85 33.75
N ASN A 250 -13.97 -22.68 33.51
CA ASN A 250 -14.66 -21.51 32.93
C ASN A 250 -14.63 -21.50 31.39
N VAL A 251 -13.66 -22.17 30.78
CA VAL A 251 -13.53 -22.30 29.32
C VAL A 251 -14.34 -23.50 28.85
N LYS A 252 -15.03 -23.35 27.71
CA LYS A 252 -15.64 -24.46 26.97
C LYS A 252 -15.03 -24.55 25.57
N ILE A 253 -14.88 -25.78 25.08
CA ILE A 253 -14.48 -26.11 23.70
C ILE A 253 -15.47 -27.12 23.08
N PRO A 254 -15.58 -27.23 21.75
CA PRO A 254 -16.36 -28.29 21.11
C PRO A 254 -15.85 -29.69 21.48
N TYR A 255 -16.74 -30.68 21.46
CA TYR A 255 -16.42 -32.09 21.61
C TYR A 255 -16.55 -32.82 20.27
N THR A 256 -15.69 -33.82 20.04
CA THR A 256 -15.78 -34.73 18.89
C THR A 256 -15.49 -36.15 19.34
N ASP A 257 -16.17 -37.14 18.77
CA ASP A 257 -15.84 -38.54 19.05
C ASP A 257 -14.40 -38.85 18.62
N GLY A 258 -13.62 -39.46 19.53
CA GLY A 258 -12.21 -39.75 19.32
C GLY A 258 -11.24 -38.58 19.57
N MET A 259 -11.71 -37.44 20.08
CA MET A 259 -10.88 -36.27 20.40
C MET A 259 -9.62 -36.62 21.20
N THR A 260 -8.48 -36.06 20.80
CA THR A 260 -7.19 -36.22 21.50
C THR A 260 -6.82 -34.98 22.32
N ALA A 261 -5.82 -35.13 23.20
CA ALA A 261 -5.23 -34.00 23.93
C ALA A 261 -4.73 -32.90 23.00
N GLN A 262 -4.19 -33.23 21.81
CA GLN A 262 -3.76 -32.23 20.83
C GLN A 262 -4.97 -31.46 20.28
N ASN A 263 -6.05 -32.15 19.91
CA ASN A 263 -7.25 -31.49 19.38
C ASN A 263 -7.90 -30.55 20.40
N ALA A 264 -7.75 -30.84 21.70
CA ALA A 264 -8.13 -29.92 22.77
C ALA A 264 -7.21 -28.68 22.82
N LEU A 265 -5.88 -28.85 22.70
CA LEU A 265 -4.95 -27.71 22.58
C LEU A 265 -5.24 -26.86 21.33
N ASP A 266 -5.47 -27.49 20.18
CA ASP A 266 -5.81 -26.82 18.91
C ASP A 266 -7.10 -26.00 19.05
N SER A 267 -8.13 -26.58 19.68
CA SER A 267 -9.43 -25.92 19.93
C SER A 267 -9.30 -24.74 20.90
N ILE A 268 -8.49 -24.88 21.95
CA ILE A 268 -8.17 -23.79 22.87
C ILE A 268 -7.41 -22.69 22.13
N GLN A 269 -6.36 -23.04 21.37
CA GLN A 269 -5.51 -22.09 20.66
C GLN A 269 -6.30 -21.28 19.64
N LYS A 270 -7.15 -21.94 18.83
CA LYS A 270 -8.03 -21.29 17.85
C LYS A 270 -8.98 -20.27 18.49
N GLY A 271 -9.45 -20.54 19.70
CA GLY A 271 -10.32 -19.64 20.46
C GLY A 271 -9.59 -18.64 21.36
N MET A 272 -8.26 -18.72 21.51
CA MET A 272 -7.54 -17.98 22.55
C MET A 272 -7.22 -16.54 22.13
N THR A 273 -7.40 -15.60 23.05
CA THR A 273 -6.96 -14.21 22.90
C THR A 273 -6.23 -13.77 24.17
N VAL A 274 -4.99 -13.30 24.01
CA VAL A 274 -4.15 -12.77 25.08
C VAL A 274 -3.94 -11.28 24.84
N THR A 275 -4.17 -10.47 25.87
CA THR A 275 -4.03 -9.00 25.80
C THR A 275 -3.34 -8.42 27.04
N LEU A 276 -2.73 -7.25 26.87
CA LEU A 276 -2.16 -6.42 27.94
C LEU A 276 -2.92 -5.09 28.07
N ALA A 277 -3.08 -4.62 29.30
CA ALA A 277 -3.50 -3.25 29.57
C ALA A 277 -2.31 -2.30 29.41
N SER A 278 -2.41 -1.35 28.47
CA SER A 278 -1.39 -0.32 28.22
C SER A 278 -2.07 1.00 27.85
N GLY A 279 -1.84 2.05 28.64
CA GLY A 279 -2.49 3.35 28.49
C GLY A 279 -4.02 3.29 28.58
N GLY A 280 -4.57 2.35 29.35
CA GLY A 280 -6.01 2.09 29.40
C GLY A 280 -6.62 1.41 28.17
N LYS A 281 -5.81 1.06 27.15
CA LYS A 281 -6.23 0.23 26.00
C LYS A 281 -5.83 -1.24 26.23
N GLN A 282 -6.51 -2.17 25.53
CA GLN A 282 -6.09 -3.57 25.45
C GLN A 282 -5.24 -3.76 24.18
N VAL A 283 -4.00 -4.21 24.34
CA VAL A 283 -3.06 -4.51 23.25
C VAL A 283 -2.95 -6.03 23.11
N PRO A 284 -3.20 -6.64 21.93
CA PRO A 284 -3.04 -8.08 21.74
C PRO A 284 -1.56 -8.50 21.83
N ILE A 285 -1.31 -9.69 22.37
CA ILE A 285 0.00 -10.35 22.30
C ILE A 285 -0.08 -11.45 21.24
N ASP A 286 0.82 -11.42 20.26
CA ASP A 286 1.02 -12.58 19.39
C ASP A 286 1.65 -13.74 20.20
N LEU A 287 1.05 -14.91 20.07
CA LEU A 287 1.54 -16.14 20.69
C LEU A 287 2.86 -16.57 20.04
N ALA A 288 3.02 -16.38 18.72
CA ALA A 288 4.22 -16.79 18.00
C ALA A 288 5.48 -16.14 18.62
N GLY A 289 6.47 -16.97 18.96
CA GLY A 289 7.72 -16.54 19.61
C GLY A 289 7.61 -16.15 21.09
N ASN A 290 6.43 -15.82 21.61
CA ASN A 290 6.23 -15.34 22.98
C ASN A 290 5.69 -16.41 23.94
N LEU A 291 4.59 -17.08 23.58
CA LEU A 291 3.81 -17.97 24.44
C LEU A 291 3.34 -19.21 23.69
N GLN A 292 3.42 -20.38 24.32
CA GLN A 292 3.01 -21.66 23.74
C GLN A 292 2.03 -22.40 24.65
N LEU A 293 1.10 -23.14 24.03
CA LEU A 293 0.21 -24.06 24.72
C LEU A 293 0.83 -25.45 24.79
N THR A 294 0.75 -26.07 25.96
CA THR A 294 1.26 -27.41 26.24
C THR A 294 0.24 -28.25 27.00
N SER A 295 0.33 -29.57 26.89
CA SER A 295 -0.61 -30.50 27.53
C SER A 295 -0.52 -30.45 29.06
N GLY A 296 -1.64 -30.16 29.71
CA GLY A 296 -1.82 -30.41 31.15
C GLY A 296 -2.48 -31.77 31.37
N GLN A 297 -3.65 -31.79 32.02
CA GLN A 297 -4.44 -33.00 32.23
C GLN A 297 -5.51 -33.15 31.15
N PHE A 298 -5.63 -34.34 30.57
CA PHE A 298 -6.63 -34.67 29.55
C PHE A 298 -7.30 -36.01 29.86
N THR A 299 -8.64 -36.01 29.83
CA THR A 299 -9.50 -37.18 29.98
C THR A 299 -10.48 -37.22 28.81
N ALA A 300 -10.59 -38.38 28.16
CA ALA A 300 -11.49 -38.58 27.03
C ALA A 300 -12.94 -38.87 27.48
N GLY A 301 -13.91 -38.37 26.71
CA GLY A 301 -15.35 -38.54 26.94
C GLY A 301 -16.05 -37.27 27.43
N GLU A 302 -17.33 -37.13 27.07
CA GLU A 302 -18.18 -35.92 27.20
C GLU A 302 -18.20 -35.24 28.58
N LYS A 303 -17.89 -35.96 29.67
CA LYS A 303 -18.15 -35.54 31.06
C LYS A 303 -16.89 -35.38 31.91
N ALA A 304 -15.75 -35.12 31.28
CA ALA A 304 -14.52 -34.74 31.97
C ALA A 304 -14.62 -33.32 32.56
N THR A 305 -14.54 -33.19 33.89
CA THR A 305 -14.66 -31.90 34.61
C THR A 305 -13.33 -31.32 35.10
N ASP A 306 -12.21 -32.03 34.93
CA ASP A 306 -10.89 -31.68 35.45
C ASP A 306 -9.80 -31.77 34.36
N ASN A 307 -10.12 -31.29 33.15
CA ASN A 307 -9.14 -31.15 32.07
C ASN A 307 -8.53 -29.74 32.10
N TYR A 308 -7.23 -29.62 31.84
CA TYR A 308 -6.56 -28.34 31.71
C TYR A 308 -5.38 -28.35 30.71
N ALA A 309 -5.17 -27.23 30.05
CA ALA A 309 -3.98 -26.93 29.26
C ALA A 309 -3.03 -25.99 30.04
N LYS A 310 -1.78 -25.89 29.60
CA LYS A 310 -0.78 -24.99 30.19
C LYS A 310 -0.29 -23.98 29.16
N LEU A 311 -0.48 -22.69 29.45
CA LEU A 311 0.14 -21.60 28.70
C LEU A 311 1.47 -21.25 29.37
N VAL A 312 2.56 -21.37 28.63
CA VAL A 312 3.94 -21.19 29.12
C VAL A 312 4.75 -20.32 28.14
N PRO A 313 5.90 -19.75 28.54
CA PRO A 313 6.79 -19.04 27.61
C PRO A 313 7.22 -19.93 26.43
N ALA A 314 7.22 -19.39 25.22
CA ALA A 314 7.71 -20.09 24.03
C ALA A 314 9.25 -20.27 24.04
N SER A 315 9.96 -19.41 24.78
CA SER A 315 11.40 -19.44 24.97
C SER A 315 11.77 -18.90 26.36
N ASP A 316 12.95 -19.28 26.89
CA ASP A 316 13.48 -18.69 28.13
C ASP A 316 14.09 -17.30 27.85
N ASN A 317 13.20 -16.35 27.53
CA ASN A 317 13.58 -14.97 27.23
C ASN A 317 13.60 -14.05 28.46
N GLY A 318 13.14 -14.55 29.62
CA GLY A 318 13.01 -13.79 30.87
C GLY A 318 11.91 -12.72 30.88
N VAL A 319 11.19 -12.50 29.77
CA VAL A 319 10.09 -11.53 29.65
C VAL A 319 8.77 -12.15 30.09
N TYR A 320 8.47 -13.38 29.67
CA TYR A 320 7.33 -14.15 30.20
C TYR A 320 7.83 -15.22 31.17
N ARG A 321 7.13 -15.42 32.30
CA ARG A 321 7.57 -16.29 33.40
C ARG A 321 6.42 -17.13 33.96
N ASN A 322 6.76 -18.27 34.57
CA ASN A 322 5.83 -19.24 35.17
C ASN A 322 4.84 -19.89 34.17
N GLU A 323 3.81 -20.61 34.66
CA GLU A 323 2.77 -21.25 33.84
C GLU A 323 1.37 -20.78 34.25
N LEU A 324 0.49 -20.53 33.27
CA LEU A 324 -0.95 -20.36 33.50
C LEU A 324 -1.67 -21.67 33.16
N LYS A 325 -2.50 -22.17 34.07
CA LYS A 325 -3.34 -23.36 33.84
C LYS A 325 -4.73 -22.97 33.35
N ILE A 326 -5.05 -23.35 32.11
CA ILE A 326 -6.32 -23.10 31.45
C ILE A 326 -7.21 -24.34 31.63
N GLY A 327 -8.04 -24.35 32.66
CA GLY A 327 -9.06 -25.40 32.84
C GLY A 327 -10.17 -25.28 31.80
N TYR A 328 -10.56 -26.39 31.15
CA TYR A 328 -11.60 -26.43 30.11
C TYR A 328 -12.53 -27.65 30.25
N ALA A 329 -13.77 -27.52 29.76
CA ALA A 329 -14.72 -28.61 29.57
C ALA A 329 -15.34 -28.54 28.17
N TYR A 330 -16.24 -29.47 27.86
CA TYR A 330 -16.99 -29.49 26.62
C TYR A 330 -18.27 -28.64 26.69
N GLY A 331 -18.75 -28.18 25.54
CA GLY A 331 -19.98 -27.41 25.39
C GLY A 331 -20.88 -27.94 24.27
N ASP A 332 -22.11 -27.42 24.24
CA ASP A 332 -23.13 -27.79 23.25
C ASP A 332 -22.94 -26.99 21.95
N ASP A 333 -23.15 -27.61 20.79
CA ASP A 333 -22.97 -26.92 19.50
C ASP A 333 -23.95 -25.76 19.32
N PHE A 334 -23.44 -24.60 18.91
CA PHE A 334 -24.25 -23.39 18.72
C PHE A 334 -25.22 -23.55 17.52
N PRO A 335 -26.52 -23.26 17.70
CA PRO A 335 -27.51 -23.45 16.64
C PRO A 335 -27.28 -22.49 15.46
N ALA A 336 -27.53 -22.99 14.25
CA ALA A 336 -27.39 -22.23 13.01
C ALA A 336 -28.22 -20.92 13.04
N VAL A 337 -27.53 -19.80 12.79
CA VAL A 337 -28.09 -18.45 12.81
C VAL A 337 -28.04 -17.83 11.41
N SER A 338 -29.03 -16.98 11.13
CA SER A 338 -29.24 -16.28 9.86
C SER A 338 -29.83 -14.89 10.14
N LEU A 339 -29.80 -13.98 9.17
CA LEU A 339 -30.58 -12.75 9.22
C LEU A 339 -32.00 -13.00 8.67
N LYS A 340 -33.01 -12.33 9.25
CA LYS A 340 -34.39 -12.28 8.71
C LYS A 340 -34.47 -11.46 7.42
N ALA A 341 -33.57 -10.48 7.26
CA ALA A 341 -33.35 -9.70 6.05
C ALA A 341 -31.89 -9.26 6.01
N ASP A 342 -31.28 -9.29 4.83
CA ASP A 342 -29.91 -8.84 4.54
C ASP A 342 -29.79 -7.31 4.41
N LYS A 343 -30.92 -6.61 4.23
CA LYS A 343 -30.96 -5.15 4.16
C LYS A 343 -32.28 -4.53 4.62
N ALA A 344 -32.24 -3.23 4.88
CA ALA A 344 -33.38 -2.35 5.07
C ALA A 344 -33.07 -0.94 4.56
N THR A 345 -34.07 -0.07 4.42
CA THR A 345 -33.85 1.38 4.22
C THR A 345 -33.70 2.07 5.58
N PHE A 346 -32.91 3.14 5.66
CA PHE A 346 -32.78 3.99 6.83
C PHE A 346 -34.15 4.47 7.33
N LYS A 347 -34.29 4.47 8.65
CA LYS A 347 -35.46 4.95 9.39
C LYS A 347 -34.98 5.61 10.68
N ASN A 348 -35.71 6.59 11.19
CA ASN A 348 -35.41 7.34 12.41
C ASN A 348 -35.46 6.46 13.68
N ALA A 349 -36.21 5.35 13.63
CA ALA A 349 -36.21 4.33 14.67
C ALA A 349 -34.98 3.41 14.54
N ALA A 350 -34.25 3.17 15.63
CA ALA A 350 -33.09 2.29 15.59
C ALA A 350 -33.46 0.82 15.27
N PHE A 351 -32.57 0.09 14.60
CA PHE A 351 -32.72 -1.34 14.33
C PHE A 351 -32.15 -2.15 15.50
N ASN A 352 -32.99 -2.87 16.24
CA ASN A 352 -32.52 -3.80 17.27
C ASN A 352 -31.89 -5.02 16.60
N VAL A 353 -30.59 -5.23 16.80
CA VAL A 353 -29.83 -6.31 16.12
C VAL A 353 -30.34 -7.69 16.53
N SER A 354 -30.87 -7.84 17.75
CA SER A 354 -31.46 -9.11 18.19
C SER A 354 -32.76 -9.45 17.44
N GLU A 355 -33.50 -8.45 16.95
CA GLU A 355 -34.69 -8.66 16.11
C GLU A 355 -34.32 -9.07 14.68
N LEU A 356 -33.12 -8.72 14.19
CA LEU A 356 -32.63 -9.12 12.87
C LEU A 356 -32.26 -10.61 12.79
N LEU A 357 -31.99 -11.27 13.92
CA LEU A 357 -31.52 -12.65 13.97
C LEU A 357 -32.65 -13.68 13.88
N ASN A 358 -32.35 -14.80 13.20
CA ASN A 358 -33.19 -15.97 13.05
C ASN A 358 -32.37 -17.25 13.31
N PHE A 359 -32.74 -18.01 14.33
CA PHE A 359 -32.11 -19.28 14.70
C PHE A 359 -33.02 -20.43 14.25
N GLY A 360 -32.48 -21.40 13.52
CA GLY A 360 -33.23 -22.29 12.62
C GLY A 360 -34.12 -23.39 13.23
N THR A 361 -34.75 -23.19 14.40
CA THR A 361 -35.64 -24.17 15.05
C THR A 361 -37.08 -23.67 15.16
N SER A 362 -38.05 -24.59 15.21
CA SER A 362 -39.49 -24.27 15.15
C SER A 362 -40.10 -23.83 16.48
N ALA A 363 -39.42 -22.95 17.22
CA ALA A 363 -39.86 -22.37 18.48
C ALA A 363 -39.39 -20.91 18.60
N ASP A 364 -40.16 -20.11 19.35
CA ASP A 364 -40.01 -18.64 19.44
C ASP A 364 -38.60 -18.23 19.94
N PRO A 365 -37.94 -17.22 19.35
CA PRO A 365 -36.48 -17.15 19.36
C PRO A 365 -35.87 -16.47 20.59
N GLY A 366 -34.76 -17.02 21.07
CA GLY A 366 -33.87 -16.33 22.01
C GLY A 366 -34.29 -16.36 23.48
N VAL A 367 -34.97 -17.43 23.92
CA VAL A 367 -35.11 -17.80 25.34
C VAL A 367 -34.34 -19.10 25.59
N GLY A 368 -33.13 -18.98 26.17
CA GLY A 368 -32.31 -20.13 26.56
C GLY A 368 -31.06 -20.41 25.69
N VAL A 369 -30.96 -19.82 24.49
CA VAL A 369 -29.70 -19.81 23.73
C VAL A 369 -28.88 -18.61 24.17
N GLY A 370 -27.74 -18.85 24.82
CA GLY A 370 -26.82 -17.79 25.22
C GLY A 370 -25.97 -17.33 24.04
N TYR A 371 -25.99 -16.04 23.72
CA TYR A 371 -25.10 -15.42 22.75
C TYR A 371 -24.77 -13.97 23.10
N ASN A 372 -23.69 -13.46 22.50
CA ASN A 372 -23.43 -12.03 22.34
C ASN A 372 -23.56 -11.66 20.86
N VAL A 373 -23.81 -10.38 20.57
CA VAL A 373 -23.73 -9.85 19.19
C VAL A 373 -22.82 -8.63 19.17
N VAL A 374 -21.96 -8.52 18.16
CA VAL A 374 -21.19 -7.32 17.83
C VAL A 374 -21.66 -6.80 16.47
N ALA A 375 -21.92 -5.50 16.38
CA ALA A 375 -22.22 -4.82 15.11
C ALA A 375 -21.12 -3.80 14.80
N THR A 376 -20.42 -4.01 13.70
CA THR A 376 -19.30 -3.21 13.23
C THR A 376 -19.67 -2.57 11.90
N LEU A 377 -19.62 -1.23 11.81
CA LEU A 377 -19.79 -0.53 10.54
C LEU A 377 -18.62 -0.86 9.61
N MET A 378 -18.87 -1.06 8.32
CA MET A 378 -17.86 -1.41 7.31
C MET A 378 -17.65 -0.26 6.31
N ASN A 379 -16.41 -0.11 5.85
CA ASN A 379 -16.01 0.71 4.71
C ASN A 379 -15.49 -0.22 3.60
N GLY A 380 -16.39 -0.68 2.73
CA GLY A 380 -16.08 -1.76 1.78
C GLY A 380 -15.83 -3.08 2.52
N SER A 381 -14.68 -3.70 2.29
CA SER A 381 -14.25 -4.95 2.93
C SER A 381 -13.66 -4.76 4.34
N GLU A 382 -13.29 -3.54 4.73
CA GLU A 382 -12.62 -3.26 6.00
C GLU A 382 -13.59 -2.66 7.03
N PRO A 383 -13.37 -2.87 8.35
CA PRO A 383 -14.10 -2.14 9.38
C PRO A 383 -13.89 -0.64 9.27
N ALA A 384 -14.96 0.14 9.43
CA ALA A 384 -14.86 1.59 9.55
C ALA A 384 -14.13 1.96 10.86
N VAL A 385 -13.20 2.92 10.76
CA VAL A 385 -12.37 3.39 11.88
C VAL A 385 -12.66 4.87 12.12
N LYS A 386 -12.68 5.30 13.38
CA LYS A 386 -12.78 6.71 13.77
C LYS A 386 -11.43 7.40 13.61
N ALA A 387 -11.43 8.73 13.60
CA ALA A 387 -10.22 9.56 13.53
C ALA A 387 -9.21 9.37 14.67
N ASP A 388 -9.55 8.62 15.74
CA ASP A 388 -8.63 8.26 16.84
C ASP A 388 -7.99 6.86 16.69
N GLY A 389 -8.22 6.19 15.55
CA GLY A 389 -7.79 4.82 15.28
C GLY A 389 -8.63 3.75 15.98
N SER A 390 -9.78 4.08 16.59
CA SER A 390 -10.69 3.10 17.18
C SER A 390 -11.79 2.64 16.20
N LEU A 391 -12.09 1.34 16.22
CA LEU A 391 -13.12 0.73 15.38
C LEU A 391 -14.53 1.30 15.68
N VAL A 392 -15.35 1.45 14.64
CA VAL A 392 -16.74 1.94 14.73
C VAL A 392 -17.68 0.78 15.10
N TYR A 393 -17.56 0.34 16.35
CA TYR A 393 -18.57 -0.50 16.99
C TYR A 393 -19.84 0.32 17.27
N GLN A 394 -21.02 -0.21 16.94
CA GLN A 394 -22.30 0.45 17.26
C GLN A 394 -23.17 -0.31 18.26
N SER A 395 -22.87 -1.58 18.58
CA SER A 395 -23.54 -2.27 19.69
C SER A 395 -22.78 -3.49 20.21
N LYS A 396 -22.98 -3.79 21.50
CA LYS A 396 -22.83 -5.11 22.12
C LYS A 396 -24.02 -5.38 23.03
N SER A 397 -24.58 -6.59 22.95
CA SER A 397 -25.50 -7.11 23.98
C SER A 397 -25.09 -8.52 24.40
N SER A 398 -25.50 -8.91 25.61
CA SER A 398 -25.53 -10.31 26.05
C SER A 398 -26.97 -10.70 26.35
N LYS A 399 -27.27 -12.00 26.27
CA LYS A 399 -28.46 -12.62 26.89
C LYS A 399 -28.01 -13.67 27.91
N ASP A 400 -27.31 -13.22 28.95
CA ASP A 400 -27.23 -13.97 30.21
C ASP A 400 -28.39 -13.54 31.13
N SER A 401 -28.96 -14.50 31.86
CA SER A 401 -30.02 -14.33 32.85
C SER A 401 -29.72 -13.35 34.00
N ASN A 402 -28.46 -12.94 34.19
CA ASN A 402 -28.02 -12.06 35.27
C ASN A 402 -27.47 -10.69 34.79
N ASP A 403 -27.46 -10.43 33.49
CA ASP A 403 -26.91 -9.20 32.88
C ASP A 403 -28.08 -8.35 32.33
N PRO A 404 -28.23 -7.06 32.71
CA PRO A 404 -29.32 -6.23 32.19
C PRO A 404 -29.20 -6.07 30.68
N ALA A 405 -30.19 -6.58 29.94
CA ALA A 405 -30.20 -6.60 28.48
C ALA A 405 -30.00 -5.19 27.89
N VAL A 406 -28.81 -4.97 27.33
CA VAL A 406 -28.50 -3.76 26.56
C VAL A 406 -29.08 -3.95 25.16
N ASP A 407 -30.13 -3.20 24.79
CA ASP A 407 -30.71 -3.30 23.45
C ASP A 407 -29.73 -2.78 22.37
N ALA A 408 -29.05 -3.74 21.74
CA ALA A 408 -28.11 -3.52 20.65
C ALA A 408 -28.81 -2.85 19.47
N THR A 409 -28.55 -1.56 19.24
CA THR A 409 -29.34 -0.74 18.32
C THR A 409 -28.48 0.00 17.29
N ILE A 410 -28.65 -0.33 16.01
CA ILE A 410 -28.00 0.35 14.88
C ILE A 410 -28.83 1.56 14.45
N LYS A 411 -28.18 2.69 14.15
CA LYS A 411 -28.85 4.00 13.97
C LYS A 411 -28.54 4.76 12.68
N ASN A 412 -27.57 4.34 11.87
CA ASN A 412 -27.14 5.05 10.67
C ASN A 412 -27.24 4.17 9.43
N ALA A 413 -27.22 4.79 8.25
CA ALA A 413 -27.02 4.10 6.98
C ALA A 413 -25.59 3.56 6.84
N GLY A 414 -25.44 2.52 6.01
CA GLY A 414 -24.17 1.83 5.77
C GLY A 414 -24.29 0.31 5.87
N THR A 415 -23.22 -0.40 5.50
CA THR A 415 -23.13 -1.86 5.63
C THR A 415 -22.48 -2.23 6.96
N TYR A 416 -23.10 -3.17 7.68
CA TYR A 416 -22.67 -3.62 8.99
C TYR A 416 -22.31 -5.10 8.96
N LYS A 417 -21.12 -5.45 9.46
CA LYS A 417 -20.77 -6.81 9.81
C LYS A 417 -21.37 -7.12 11.18
N ILE A 418 -22.29 -8.07 11.21
CA ILE A 418 -22.98 -8.59 12.40
C ILE A 418 -22.31 -9.91 12.77
N GLU A 419 -21.66 -9.97 13.93
CA GLU A 419 -20.96 -11.16 14.42
C GLU A 419 -21.69 -11.71 15.64
N VAL A 420 -22.29 -12.90 15.47
CA VAL A 420 -22.97 -13.62 16.56
C VAL A 420 -21.96 -14.56 17.21
N ILE A 421 -21.75 -14.40 18.51
CA ILE A 421 -20.72 -15.09 19.29
C ILE A 421 -21.41 -16.00 20.34
N PRO A 422 -21.14 -17.32 20.36
CA PRO A 422 -21.74 -18.24 21.34
C PRO A 422 -21.42 -17.87 22.80
N ALA A 423 -22.38 -18.10 23.71
CA ALA A 423 -22.22 -17.86 25.14
C ALA A 423 -22.97 -18.89 26.00
N GLY A 424 -22.92 -18.74 27.33
CA GLY A 424 -23.55 -19.67 28.27
C GLY A 424 -22.95 -21.07 28.14
N ASP A 425 -23.76 -22.08 27.87
CA ASP A 425 -23.28 -23.46 27.69
C ASP A 425 -22.76 -23.79 26.28
N TYR A 426 -23.02 -22.94 25.28
CA TYR A 426 -22.75 -23.22 23.86
C TYR A 426 -21.33 -22.88 23.38
N VAL A 427 -20.89 -23.57 22.33
CA VAL A 427 -19.59 -23.42 21.64
C VAL A 427 -19.75 -23.48 20.12
N GLY A 428 -18.80 -22.86 19.40
CA GLY A 428 -18.79 -22.78 17.94
C GLY A 428 -17.96 -21.58 17.47
N ASP A 429 -17.70 -21.51 16.17
CA ASP A 429 -17.08 -20.32 15.56
C ASP A 429 -18.11 -19.17 15.48
N PRO A 430 -17.70 -17.90 15.61
CA PRO A 430 -18.60 -16.77 15.36
C PRO A 430 -19.13 -16.78 13.93
N ALA A 431 -20.42 -16.51 13.76
CA ALA A 431 -21.05 -16.41 12.45
C ALA A 431 -21.09 -14.94 11.98
N PRO A 432 -20.25 -14.53 11.00
CA PRO A 432 -20.32 -13.21 10.39
C PRO A 432 -21.45 -13.17 9.35
N MET A 433 -22.32 -12.17 9.47
CA MET A 433 -23.37 -11.85 8.50
C MET A 433 -23.28 -10.36 8.15
N TYR A 434 -23.82 -9.97 7.00
CA TYR A 434 -23.80 -8.57 6.56
C TYR A 434 -25.22 -8.03 6.49
N PHE A 435 -25.47 -6.89 7.14
CA PHE A 435 -26.74 -6.17 7.12
C PHE A 435 -26.52 -4.76 6.58
N THR A 436 -27.19 -4.39 5.49
CA THR A 436 -27.05 -3.05 4.89
C THR A 436 -28.27 -2.18 5.18
N ILE A 437 -28.03 -0.97 5.68
CA ILE A 437 -29.04 0.07 5.81
C ILE A 437 -28.82 1.06 4.67
N ASP A 438 -29.66 0.99 3.63
CA ASP A 438 -29.65 1.88 2.47
C ASP A 438 -30.07 3.31 2.91
N PRO A 439 -29.33 4.39 2.57
CA PRO A 439 -29.73 5.76 2.93
C PRO A 439 -31.12 6.14 2.40
N LEU A 440 -31.94 6.80 3.22
CA LEU A 440 -33.33 7.11 2.88
C LEU A 440 -33.39 8.07 1.67
N PRO A 441 -34.01 7.68 0.54
CA PRO A 441 -34.14 8.55 -0.62
C PRO A 441 -35.04 9.74 -0.31
N VAL A 442 -34.54 10.95 -0.56
CA VAL A 442 -35.25 12.20 -0.29
C VAL A 442 -35.95 12.71 -1.55
N SER A 443 -37.23 13.08 -1.41
CA SER A 443 -38.09 13.52 -2.50
C SER A 443 -39.09 14.58 -2.05
N TYR A 444 -39.43 15.48 -2.98
CA TYR A 444 -40.34 16.60 -2.76
C TYR A 444 -41.66 16.41 -3.51
N GLY A 445 -42.77 16.82 -2.91
CA GLY A 445 -44.10 16.76 -3.51
C GLY A 445 -45.13 16.00 -2.66
N LYS A 446 -46.25 15.63 -3.28
CA LYS A 446 -47.49 15.21 -2.58
C LYS A 446 -47.38 13.96 -1.69
N ASN A 447 -46.37 13.12 -1.93
CA ASN A 447 -46.05 11.93 -1.13
C ASN A 447 -44.59 11.96 -0.62
N GLY A 448 -43.92 13.12 -0.71
CA GLY A 448 -42.50 13.28 -0.40
C GLY A 448 -42.22 13.32 1.11
N ASN A 449 -40.97 13.05 1.47
CA ASN A 449 -40.46 13.14 2.84
C ASN A 449 -39.80 14.50 3.15
N PHE A 450 -39.52 15.34 2.14
CA PHE A 450 -38.89 16.66 2.30
C PHE A 450 -39.91 17.81 2.35
N ASP A 451 -39.78 18.68 3.35
CA ASP A 451 -40.57 19.91 3.52
C ASP A 451 -39.69 21.14 3.80
N LEU A 452 -40.13 22.30 3.29
CA LEU A 452 -39.49 23.61 3.41
C LEU A 452 -40.36 24.54 4.28
N ALA A 453 -40.30 24.30 5.59
CA ALA A 453 -41.21 24.90 6.55
C ALA A 453 -41.06 26.43 6.69
N ASP A 454 -39.84 26.94 6.56
CA ASP A 454 -39.52 28.37 6.66
C ASP A 454 -38.41 28.71 5.65
N VAL A 455 -38.66 29.68 4.75
CA VAL A 455 -37.69 30.14 3.75
C VAL A 455 -37.52 31.66 3.87
N SER A 456 -36.37 32.08 4.41
CA SER A 456 -36.04 33.48 4.65
C SER A 456 -35.78 34.23 3.34
N GLY A 457 -36.34 35.44 3.23
CA GLY A 457 -36.26 36.27 2.02
C GLY A 457 -37.28 35.92 0.93
N MET A 458 -38.24 35.02 1.20
CA MET A 458 -39.25 34.59 0.22
C MET A 458 -40.70 34.78 0.69
N THR A 459 -41.58 35.00 -0.28
CA THR A 459 -43.03 34.96 -0.12
C THR A 459 -43.59 33.72 -0.82
N LEU A 460 -44.29 32.86 -0.07
CA LEU A 460 -44.97 31.68 -0.58
C LEU A 460 -46.40 32.04 -0.98
N ALA A 461 -46.76 31.83 -2.25
CA ALA A 461 -48.12 32.05 -2.76
C ALA A 461 -48.55 30.89 -3.66
N ASN A 462 -49.75 30.34 -3.43
CA ASN A 462 -50.34 29.23 -4.20
C ASN A 462 -49.41 28.01 -4.42
N GLY A 463 -48.47 27.74 -3.50
CA GLY A 463 -47.51 26.64 -3.61
C GLY A 463 -46.27 26.94 -4.47
N SER A 464 -46.00 28.21 -4.79
CA SER A 464 -44.76 28.66 -5.43
C SER A 464 -44.06 29.72 -4.58
N TYR A 465 -42.74 29.59 -4.43
CA TYR A 465 -41.92 30.57 -3.73
C TYR A 465 -41.54 31.72 -4.67
N SER A 466 -41.48 32.93 -4.13
CA SER A 466 -41.12 34.14 -4.87
C SER A 466 -40.26 35.08 -4.05
N ALA A 467 -39.37 35.83 -4.72
CA ALA A 467 -38.53 36.86 -4.11
C ALA A 467 -38.45 38.08 -5.03
N THR A 468 -38.42 39.29 -4.48
CA THR A 468 -38.19 40.51 -5.25
C THR A 468 -36.71 40.69 -5.54
N PHE A 469 -36.37 41.03 -6.78
CA PHE A 469 -34.99 41.32 -7.16
C PHE A 469 -34.42 42.52 -6.39
N THR A 470 -33.26 42.35 -5.77
CA THR A 470 -32.64 43.35 -4.88
C THR A 470 -31.53 44.16 -5.54
N GLY A 471 -31.19 43.85 -6.80
CA GLY A 471 -29.97 44.29 -7.47
C GLY A 471 -28.92 43.18 -7.55
N GLU A 472 -28.94 42.19 -6.66
CA GLU A 472 -27.90 41.17 -6.46
C GLU A 472 -28.45 39.73 -6.53
N PRO A 473 -27.58 38.70 -6.67
CA PRO A 473 -28.00 37.29 -6.76
C PRO A 473 -28.81 36.82 -5.53
N ILE A 474 -30.00 36.26 -5.76
CA ILE A 474 -30.94 35.90 -4.69
C ILE A 474 -30.55 34.55 -4.07
N LYS A 475 -30.09 34.56 -2.81
CA LYS A 475 -29.63 33.38 -2.06
C LYS A 475 -30.50 33.14 -0.81
N PRO A 476 -31.69 32.53 -0.94
CA PRO A 476 -32.61 32.28 0.17
C PRO A 476 -32.07 31.22 1.14
N SER A 477 -32.20 31.44 2.44
CA SER A 477 -31.88 30.42 3.46
C SER A 477 -33.15 29.77 3.98
N ALA A 478 -33.12 28.45 4.19
CA ALA A 478 -34.31 27.69 4.59
C ALA A 478 -34.03 26.65 5.68
N THR A 479 -35.05 26.35 6.47
CA THR A 479 -35.06 25.23 7.42
C THR A 479 -35.58 23.98 6.73
N VAL A 480 -34.67 23.05 6.41
CA VAL A 480 -35.01 21.73 5.85
C VAL A 480 -35.60 20.82 6.93
N LYS A 481 -36.68 20.12 6.62
CA LYS A 481 -37.20 19.01 7.43
C LYS A 481 -37.35 17.77 6.56
N VAL A 482 -36.93 16.61 7.08
CA VAL A 482 -37.14 15.30 6.48
C VAL A 482 -37.93 14.43 7.45
N ALA A 483 -39.03 13.83 7.00
CA ALA A 483 -39.96 13.07 7.85
C ALA A 483 -40.38 11.74 7.21
N GLU A 484 -40.55 10.70 8.00
CA GLU A 484 -41.11 9.44 7.52
C GLU A 484 -42.57 9.56 7.13
N VAL A 485 -42.91 9.01 5.96
CA VAL A 485 -44.28 8.87 5.51
C VAL A 485 -44.72 7.41 5.78
N PRO A 486 -45.74 7.14 6.62
CA PRO A 486 -46.69 8.08 7.21
C PRO A 486 -46.61 8.20 8.76
N VAL A 487 -46.46 9.45 9.23
CA VAL A 487 -46.88 10.00 10.55
C VAL A 487 -45.84 10.06 11.69
N ALA A 488 -45.37 11.29 11.91
CA ALA A 488 -45.08 11.93 13.21
C ALA A 488 -44.06 11.31 14.18
N GLU A 489 -42.78 11.49 13.86
CA GLU A 489 -41.91 12.24 14.78
C GLU A 489 -40.95 13.14 13.98
N THR A 490 -40.87 14.43 14.32
CA THR A 490 -40.10 15.43 13.54
C THR A 490 -38.92 15.95 14.34
N THR A 491 -37.73 15.41 14.06
CA THR A 491 -36.46 15.95 14.55
C THR A 491 -35.86 16.93 13.55
N ASP A 492 -35.35 18.04 14.07
CA ASP A 492 -34.66 19.10 13.31
C ASP A 492 -33.23 18.65 12.99
N PRO A 493 -32.81 18.56 11.70
CA PRO A 493 -31.47 18.13 11.30
C PRO A 493 -30.42 19.22 11.59
N LYS A 494 -30.12 19.41 12.88
CA LYS A 494 -29.25 20.48 13.42
C LYS A 494 -27.75 20.30 13.18
N ASP A 495 -27.35 19.43 12.27
CA ASP A 495 -25.95 19.25 11.87
C ASP A 495 -25.84 19.43 10.35
N PRO A 496 -25.13 20.46 9.83
CA PRO A 496 -25.04 20.76 8.40
C PRO A 496 -24.07 19.80 7.67
N LYS A 497 -24.29 18.49 7.85
CA LYS A 497 -23.53 17.36 7.28
C LYS A 497 -24.39 16.44 6.41
N ASP A 498 -25.71 16.49 6.60
CA ASP A 498 -26.68 15.60 5.93
C ASP A 498 -27.13 16.11 4.54
N TYR A 499 -26.75 17.34 4.18
CA TYR A 499 -26.90 17.86 2.82
C TYR A 499 -25.98 19.07 2.54
N THR A 500 -25.71 19.32 1.26
CA THR A 500 -25.14 20.58 0.76
C THR A 500 -26.20 21.42 0.03
N VAL A 501 -25.98 22.73 -0.09
CA VAL A 501 -26.90 23.67 -0.75
C VAL A 501 -26.18 24.41 -1.88
N ALA A 502 -26.72 24.29 -3.09
CA ALA A 502 -26.29 25.04 -4.27
C ALA A 502 -27.45 25.92 -4.79
N TYR A 503 -27.11 27.00 -5.49
CA TYR A 503 -28.06 27.83 -6.22
C TYR A 503 -27.71 27.74 -7.71
N GLY A 504 -28.71 27.55 -8.57
CA GLY A 504 -28.53 27.70 -10.02
C GLY A 504 -28.66 29.16 -10.42
N GLU A 505 -29.14 29.41 -11.65
CA GLU A 505 -29.60 30.74 -12.08
C GLU A 505 -30.46 31.38 -10.98
N ASN A 506 -30.08 32.58 -10.53
CA ASN A 506 -30.73 33.30 -9.42
C ASN A 506 -30.56 34.84 -9.51
N THR A 507 -30.26 35.33 -10.71
CA THR A 507 -29.94 36.73 -11.05
C THR A 507 -30.91 37.36 -12.05
N ASP A 508 -31.75 36.57 -12.70
CA ASP A 508 -32.59 36.99 -13.82
C ASP A 508 -34.08 36.70 -13.55
N VAL A 509 -34.91 37.74 -13.63
CA VAL A 509 -36.37 37.68 -13.52
C VAL A 509 -37.02 36.82 -14.61
N ALA A 510 -36.46 36.75 -15.82
CA ALA A 510 -37.01 35.98 -16.92
C ALA A 510 -36.82 34.46 -16.75
N GLN A 511 -35.75 34.05 -16.07
CA GLN A 511 -35.41 32.65 -15.82
C GLN A 511 -35.84 32.19 -14.41
N GLY A 512 -35.93 33.13 -13.46
CA GLY A 512 -36.29 32.86 -12.08
C GLY A 512 -35.08 32.38 -11.26
N GLY A 513 -35.36 31.44 -10.35
CA GLY A 513 -34.41 30.97 -9.36
C GLY A 513 -34.48 29.46 -9.15
N THR A 514 -33.36 28.83 -8.81
CA THR A 514 -33.37 27.46 -8.26
C THR A 514 -32.45 27.35 -7.05
N VAL A 515 -32.90 26.61 -6.04
CA VAL A 515 -32.06 26.13 -4.93
C VAL A 515 -32.06 24.59 -4.95
N THR A 516 -30.89 23.98 -4.83
CA THR A 516 -30.71 22.52 -4.87
C THR A 516 -30.08 22.04 -3.58
N TYR A 517 -30.77 21.12 -2.91
CA TYR A 517 -30.31 20.39 -1.74
C TYR A 517 -29.82 19.01 -2.18
N ALA A 518 -28.55 18.68 -1.95
CA ALA A 518 -27.96 17.39 -2.28
C ALA A 518 -27.63 16.62 -0.99
N PHE A 519 -28.31 15.49 -0.78
CA PHE A 519 -28.33 14.78 0.50
C PHE A 519 -27.23 13.72 0.64
N THR A 520 -26.73 13.57 1.86
CA THR A 520 -25.56 12.77 2.21
C THR A 520 -25.76 11.99 3.52
N GLY A 521 -24.94 10.96 3.74
CA GLY A 521 -24.93 10.18 4.99
C GLY A 521 -26.15 9.28 5.13
N ASN A 522 -27.03 9.58 6.09
CA ASN A 522 -28.25 8.80 6.35
C ASN A 522 -29.35 9.00 5.28
N TYR A 523 -29.19 10.02 4.43
CA TYR A 523 -30.13 10.41 3.39
C TYR A 523 -29.46 10.39 2.02
N SER A 524 -30.23 10.26 0.94
CA SER A 524 -29.71 10.27 -0.43
C SER A 524 -30.62 11.00 -1.42
N GLY A 525 -30.04 11.40 -2.56
CA GLY A 525 -30.76 12.06 -3.65
C GLY A 525 -30.57 13.58 -3.67
N THR A 526 -31.28 14.24 -4.59
CA THR A 526 -31.24 15.70 -4.78
C THR A 526 -32.65 16.26 -4.89
N VAL A 527 -32.88 17.40 -4.24
CA VAL A 527 -34.14 18.14 -4.36
C VAL A 527 -33.84 19.55 -4.87
N THR A 528 -34.26 19.82 -6.10
CA THR A 528 -34.24 21.17 -6.68
C THR A 528 -35.61 21.82 -6.52
N VAL A 529 -35.65 22.97 -5.86
CA VAL A 529 -36.87 23.77 -5.69
C VAL A 529 -36.75 25.05 -6.50
N PRO A 530 -37.64 25.27 -7.50
CA PRO A 530 -37.68 26.50 -8.26
C PRO A 530 -38.39 27.61 -7.47
N PHE A 531 -37.96 28.85 -7.71
CA PHE A 531 -38.60 30.06 -7.22
C PHE A 531 -38.71 31.10 -8.34
N SER A 532 -39.71 31.97 -8.25
CA SER A 532 -39.83 33.11 -9.18
C SER A 532 -39.10 34.33 -8.63
N ILE A 533 -38.31 35.01 -9.45
CA ILE A 533 -37.78 36.34 -9.11
C ILE A 533 -38.72 37.38 -9.73
N THR A 534 -39.22 38.33 -8.94
CA THR A 534 -40.09 39.41 -9.44
C THR A 534 -39.30 40.72 -9.59
N PRO A 535 -39.52 41.50 -10.66
CA PRO A 535 -38.74 42.70 -10.92
C PRO A 535 -39.05 43.82 -9.92
N ALA A 536 -38.02 44.55 -9.52
CA ALA A 536 -38.14 45.80 -8.76
C ALA A 536 -38.21 47.01 -9.71
N SER A 537 -38.44 48.21 -9.20
CA SER A 537 -38.23 49.43 -9.99
C SER A 537 -36.91 50.11 -9.62
N LEU A 538 -36.36 50.87 -10.56
CA LEU A 538 -35.22 51.77 -10.31
C LEU A 538 -35.53 52.81 -9.20
N PHE A 539 -36.81 53.10 -8.93
CA PHE A 539 -37.20 53.95 -7.82
C PHE A 539 -37.09 53.25 -6.47
N ASP A 540 -37.63 52.04 -6.35
CA ASP A 540 -37.64 51.25 -5.11
C ASP A 540 -36.22 50.84 -4.69
N LEU A 541 -35.36 50.53 -5.66
CA LEU A 541 -33.93 50.27 -5.45
C LEU A 541 -33.11 51.55 -5.20
N GLY A 542 -33.71 52.74 -5.18
CA GLY A 542 -33.04 53.99 -4.83
C GLY A 542 -32.10 54.56 -5.89
N ALA A 543 -32.18 54.13 -7.16
CA ALA A 543 -31.19 54.43 -8.19
C ALA A 543 -30.93 55.93 -8.43
N THR A 544 -29.68 56.30 -8.70
CA THR A 544 -29.26 57.62 -9.17
C THR A 544 -29.18 57.64 -10.71
N VAL A 545 -29.37 58.83 -11.31
CA VAL A 545 -29.32 59.03 -12.77
C VAL A 545 -28.56 60.30 -13.10
N LYS A 546 -27.59 60.20 -14.02
CA LYS A 546 -26.86 61.30 -14.66
C LYS A 546 -26.95 61.16 -16.18
N ALA A 547 -26.57 62.22 -16.90
CA ALA A 547 -26.24 62.20 -18.32
C ALA A 547 -25.18 63.26 -18.58
N ASP A 548 -24.46 63.13 -19.69
CA ASP A 548 -23.37 64.03 -20.04
C ASP A 548 -23.93 65.36 -20.58
N ASN A 549 -23.20 66.44 -20.35
CA ASN A 549 -23.46 67.71 -21.01
C ASN A 549 -23.03 67.61 -22.48
N GLN A 550 -23.84 68.13 -23.40
CA GLN A 550 -23.64 67.99 -24.85
C GLN A 550 -23.28 69.33 -25.51
N LEU A 551 -22.49 69.29 -26.59
CA LEU A 551 -22.02 70.47 -27.29
C LEU A 551 -23.10 71.00 -28.26
N VAL A 552 -23.30 72.32 -28.30
CA VAL A 552 -24.31 72.99 -29.16
C VAL A 552 -24.16 72.64 -30.66
N SER A 553 -22.94 72.35 -31.12
CA SER A 553 -22.65 71.96 -32.50
C SER A 553 -22.96 70.49 -32.84
N GLU A 554 -23.17 69.64 -31.83
CA GLU A 554 -23.27 68.18 -31.94
C GLU A 554 -24.61 67.63 -31.40
N PHE A 555 -25.38 68.46 -30.69
CA PHE A 555 -26.66 68.09 -30.10
C PHE A 555 -27.77 67.81 -31.14
N GLU A 556 -27.90 66.56 -31.58
CA GLU A 556 -28.96 66.10 -32.50
C GLU A 556 -30.35 65.91 -31.85
N ASN A 557 -30.60 66.53 -30.68
CA ASN A 557 -31.79 66.31 -29.84
C ASN A 557 -31.93 64.82 -29.41
N THR A 558 -30.82 64.21 -29.03
CA THR A 558 -30.67 62.93 -28.33
C THR A 558 -30.19 63.16 -26.89
N VAL A 559 -30.09 62.12 -26.06
CA VAL A 559 -29.40 62.18 -24.77
C VAL A 559 -28.17 61.28 -24.86
N GLU A 560 -27.03 61.73 -24.32
CA GLU A 560 -25.77 60.99 -24.37
C GLU A 560 -25.17 60.83 -22.96
N GLY A 561 -24.27 59.85 -22.80
CA GLY A 561 -23.59 59.58 -21.53
C GLY A 561 -24.51 59.22 -20.36
N VAL A 562 -25.69 58.64 -20.62
CA VAL A 562 -26.63 58.31 -19.55
C VAL A 562 -26.02 57.26 -18.63
N GLN A 563 -25.93 57.59 -17.34
CA GLN A 563 -25.43 56.71 -16.29
C GLN A 563 -26.54 56.51 -15.26
N VAL A 564 -26.83 55.26 -14.95
CA VAL A 564 -27.86 54.85 -13.98
C VAL A 564 -27.19 53.91 -12.99
N GLU A 565 -27.19 54.28 -11.71
CA GLU A 565 -26.43 53.57 -10.67
C GLU A 565 -27.35 53.10 -9.54
N LEU A 566 -27.12 51.89 -9.02
CA LEU A 566 -27.77 51.43 -7.79
C LEU A 566 -26.91 51.73 -6.55
N PRO A 567 -27.51 52.19 -5.44
CA PRO A 567 -26.79 52.49 -4.21
C PRO A 567 -26.25 51.23 -3.52
N GLY A 568 -24.96 51.22 -3.23
CA GLY A 568 -24.29 50.13 -2.51
C GLY A 568 -22.77 50.34 -2.47
N PRO A 569 -22.01 49.51 -1.72
CA PRO A 569 -20.56 49.51 -1.79
C PRO A 569 -20.09 49.04 -3.18
N GLY A 570 -19.51 49.96 -3.96
CA GLY A 570 -19.17 49.78 -5.37
C GLY A 570 -19.92 50.77 -6.26
N GLY A 571 -21.26 50.69 -6.22
CA GLY A 571 -22.16 51.50 -7.06
C GLY A 571 -22.43 50.82 -8.40
N LYS A 572 -23.50 50.02 -8.48
CA LYS A 572 -23.74 49.16 -9.66
C LYS A 572 -24.30 49.98 -10.81
N VAL A 573 -23.45 50.33 -11.77
CA VAL A 573 -23.83 50.96 -13.04
C VAL A 573 -24.66 49.97 -13.86
N LEU A 574 -25.78 50.44 -14.41
CA LEU A 574 -26.70 49.70 -15.28
C LEU A 574 -26.48 50.07 -16.74
N LYS A 575 -26.92 49.21 -17.67
CA LYS A 575 -26.69 49.34 -19.11
C LYS A 575 -27.96 49.70 -19.89
N GLU A 576 -27.90 50.76 -20.70
CA GLU A 576 -29.00 51.13 -21.59
C GLU A 576 -29.29 50.04 -22.63
N GLY A 577 -30.57 49.86 -22.96
CA GLY A 577 -31.08 48.82 -23.87
C GLY A 577 -31.15 47.42 -23.25
N VAL A 578 -30.60 47.23 -22.05
CA VAL A 578 -30.62 45.95 -21.30
C VAL A 578 -31.39 46.14 -19.99
N ASP A 579 -30.94 47.06 -19.15
CA ASP A 579 -31.47 47.32 -17.81
C ASP A 579 -32.42 48.53 -17.77
N TYR A 580 -32.36 49.42 -18.76
CA TYR A 580 -33.25 50.57 -18.88
C TYR A 580 -33.34 51.13 -20.32
N THR A 581 -34.37 51.94 -20.56
CA THR A 581 -34.54 52.82 -21.74
C THR A 581 -34.54 54.29 -21.32
N VAL A 582 -34.15 55.17 -22.25
CA VAL A 582 -34.22 56.63 -22.10
C VAL A 582 -35.35 57.22 -22.97
N GLU A 583 -36.16 58.09 -22.38
CA GLU A 583 -37.23 58.84 -23.03
C GLU A 583 -36.96 60.35 -22.88
N GLY A 584 -36.73 61.06 -23.99
CA GLY A 584 -36.33 62.47 -24.02
C GLY A 584 -35.42 62.78 -25.21
N PRO A 585 -34.71 63.92 -25.21
CA PRO A 585 -34.76 65.02 -24.24
C PRO A 585 -35.97 65.95 -24.43
N THR A 586 -36.29 66.71 -23.38
CA THR A 586 -37.28 67.80 -23.41
C THR A 586 -36.69 69.08 -22.84
N ARG A 587 -36.83 70.22 -23.53
CA ARG A 587 -36.25 71.49 -23.08
C ARG A 587 -36.95 71.97 -21.81
N ALA A 588 -36.19 72.24 -20.73
CA ALA A 588 -36.78 72.68 -19.47
C ALA A 588 -37.40 74.09 -19.60
N ALA A 589 -38.58 74.29 -19.01
CA ALA A 589 -39.39 75.50 -19.22
C ALA A 589 -38.84 76.77 -18.54
N ASN A 590 -38.11 76.63 -17.43
CA ASN A 590 -37.51 77.72 -16.68
C ASN A 590 -35.98 77.64 -16.80
N GLN A 591 -35.37 78.60 -17.49
CA GLN A 591 -33.92 78.69 -17.69
C GLN A 591 -33.41 79.98 -17.03
N THR A 592 -32.30 79.90 -16.31
CA THR A 592 -31.68 81.04 -15.61
C THR A 592 -30.21 81.26 -16.01
N ASP A 593 -29.67 80.42 -16.88
CA ASP A 593 -28.31 80.48 -17.39
C ASP A 593 -28.35 81.00 -18.84
N PRO A 594 -27.64 82.09 -19.19
CA PRO A 594 -27.59 82.58 -20.57
C PRO A 594 -26.62 81.79 -21.46
N ASP A 595 -25.67 81.05 -20.87
CA ASP A 595 -24.59 80.39 -21.61
C ASP A 595 -24.90 78.91 -21.92
N ALA A 596 -25.93 78.32 -21.28
CA ALA A 596 -26.29 76.91 -21.47
C ALA A 596 -27.81 76.67 -21.34
N THR A 597 -28.35 75.75 -22.15
CA THR A 597 -29.78 75.36 -22.12
C THR A 597 -29.95 74.01 -21.43
N ARG A 598 -30.76 73.94 -20.35
CA ARG A 598 -31.08 72.69 -19.67
C ARG A 598 -32.14 71.87 -20.41
N TYR A 599 -31.87 70.59 -20.56
CA TYR A 599 -32.81 69.57 -21.03
C TYR A 599 -33.05 68.52 -19.94
N ASN A 600 -34.29 68.04 -19.87
CA ASN A 600 -34.72 66.98 -18.95
C ASN A 600 -35.00 65.70 -19.74
N PHE A 601 -34.68 64.56 -19.15
CA PHE A 601 -34.93 63.23 -19.72
C PHE A 601 -35.45 62.27 -18.65
N THR A 602 -35.99 61.15 -19.11
CA THR A 602 -36.67 60.14 -18.30
C THR A 602 -36.02 58.79 -18.52
N VAL A 603 -35.86 57.99 -17.45
CA VAL A 603 -35.26 56.66 -17.46
C VAL A 603 -36.29 55.65 -16.95
N ARG A 604 -36.53 54.59 -17.73
CA ARG A 604 -37.48 53.51 -17.43
C ARG A 604 -36.75 52.17 -17.41
N GLY A 605 -36.83 51.46 -16.28
CA GLY A 605 -36.19 50.15 -16.12
C GLY A 605 -36.78 49.07 -17.03
N MET A 606 -35.91 48.15 -17.46
CA MET A 606 -36.17 46.98 -18.31
C MET A 606 -35.82 45.69 -17.55
N GLY A 607 -36.32 44.54 -18.02
CA GLY A 607 -35.98 43.22 -17.46
C GLY A 607 -36.18 43.16 -15.94
N ASN A 608 -35.10 42.89 -15.22
CA ASN A 608 -35.02 42.88 -13.75
C ASN A 608 -35.56 44.15 -13.05
N TYR A 609 -35.59 45.29 -13.76
CA TYR A 609 -35.92 46.62 -13.27
C TYR A 609 -37.29 47.15 -13.76
N SER A 610 -38.10 46.29 -14.40
CA SER A 610 -39.35 46.65 -15.10
C SER A 610 -40.63 46.51 -14.27
N SER A 611 -40.61 46.75 -12.95
CA SER A 611 -41.81 46.50 -12.12
C SER A 611 -43.04 47.31 -12.54
N ALA A 612 -44.23 46.73 -12.29
CA ALA A 612 -45.52 47.30 -12.66
C ALA A 612 -45.79 48.70 -12.04
N ASN A 613 -45.09 49.07 -10.97
CA ASN A 613 -45.20 50.41 -10.38
C ASN A 613 -44.57 51.51 -11.26
N SER A 614 -43.72 51.14 -12.24
CA SER A 614 -43.28 52.01 -13.37
C SER A 614 -42.79 53.42 -12.99
N ALA A 615 -42.27 53.58 -11.78
CA ALA A 615 -41.76 54.85 -11.27
C ALA A 615 -40.45 55.21 -11.98
N VAL A 616 -40.58 56.01 -13.04
CA VAL A 616 -39.44 56.50 -13.83
C VAL A 616 -38.54 57.40 -13.00
N LYS A 617 -37.23 57.34 -13.29
CA LYS A 617 -36.27 58.35 -12.80
C LYS A 617 -36.21 59.47 -13.82
N THR A 618 -36.00 60.70 -13.37
CA THR A 618 -35.80 61.86 -14.25
C THR A 618 -34.42 62.46 -14.02
N GLY A 619 -33.66 62.65 -15.09
CA GLY A 619 -32.38 63.34 -15.08
C GLY A 619 -32.46 64.68 -15.84
N SER A 620 -31.38 65.45 -15.79
CA SER A 620 -31.21 66.64 -16.63
C SER A 620 -29.74 66.92 -16.91
N PHE A 621 -29.46 67.41 -18.12
CA PHE A 621 -28.14 67.83 -18.58
C PHE A 621 -28.22 69.23 -19.21
N LEU A 622 -27.08 69.80 -19.56
CA LEU A 622 -26.96 71.10 -20.22
C LEU A 622 -26.40 70.94 -21.64
N VAL A 623 -26.96 71.71 -22.57
CA VAL A 623 -26.40 71.91 -23.91
C VAL A 623 -25.70 73.27 -23.92
N THR A 624 -24.41 73.28 -24.27
CA THR A 624 -23.44 74.38 -24.02
C THR A 624 -22.46 74.51 -25.18
N ASP A 625 -21.77 75.65 -25.33
CA ASP A 625 -20.69 75.84 -26.31
C ASP A 625 -19.28 75.55 -25.76
N LYS A 626 -19.16 75.24 -24.46
CA LYS A 626 -17.89 75.00 -23.76
C LYS A 626 -17.59 73.49 -23.70
N THR A 627 -16.47 73.03 -24.26
CA THR A 627 -16.02 71.62 -24.21
C THR A 627 -14.74 71.44 -23.39
N ILE A 628 -14.62 70.35 -22.62
CA ILE A 628 -13.39 69.99 -21.90
C ILE A 628 -12.28 69.48 -22.82
N GLU A 629 -12.61 68.89 -23.97
CA GLU A 629 -11.65 68.31 -24.92
C GLU A 629 -10.78 69.39 -25.57
N GLY A 630 -11.28 70.63 -25.65
CA GLY A 630 -10.51 71.80 -26.05
C GLY A 630 -9.59 72.37 -24.96
N MET A 631 -9.79 71.99 -23.69
CA MET A 631 -9.23 72.69 -22.53
C MET A 631 -8.27 71.87 -21.67
N TYR A 632 -8.37 70.53 -21.69
CA TYR A 632 -7.55 69.66 -20.85
C TYR A 632 -6.87 68.51 -21.59
N ASP A 633 -5.72 68.08 -21.04
CA ASP A 633 -5.07 66.80 -21.34
C ASP A 633 -5.21 65.87 -20.11
N VAL A 634 -5.57 64.60 -20.32
CA VAL A 634 -5.85 63.63 -19.25
C VAL A 634 -4.80 62.52 -19.23
N VAL A 635 -4.33 62.17 -18.04
CA VAL A 635 -3.39 61.05 -17.79
C VAL A 635 -3.98 60.11 -16.75
N VAL A 636 -3.99 58.82 -17.03
CA VAL A 636 -4.35 57.76 -16.08
C VAL A 636 -3.08 57.12 -15.54
N LYS A 637 -3.02 56.83 -14.24
CA LYS A 637 -1.88 56.14 -13.63
C LYS A 637 -1.83 54.67 -14.11
N GLU A 638 -0.72 54.29 -14.75
CA GLU A 638 -0.42 52.91 -15.11
C GLU A 638 -0.29 51.98 -13.89
N GLY A 639 -0.49 50.67 -14.11
CA GLY A 639 -0.29 49.61 -13.12
C GLY A 639 -1.48 49.39 -12.18
N SER A 640 -2.61 48.93 -12.73
CA SER A 640 -3.68 48.32 -11.94
C SER A 640 -3.55 46.79 -11.95
N VAL A 641 -3.99 46.13 -10.88
CA VAL A 641 -4.10 44.67 -10.76
C VAL A 641 -5.54 44.29 -10.42
N TYR A 642 -5.96 43.07 -10.77
CA TYR A 642 -7.28 42.54 -10.42
C TYR A 642 -7.50 42.52 -8.90
N ASN A 643 -8.73 42.85 -8.48
CA ASN A 643 -9.14 42.94 -7.08
C ASN A 643 -10.48 42.20 -6.89
N PRO A 644 -10.50 41.02 -6.23
CA PRO A 644 -11.73 40.25 -6.04
C PRO A 644 -12.73 40.90 -5.06
N TYR A 645 -12.37 42.02 -4.44
CA TYR A 645 -13.23 42.76 -3.51
C TYR A 645 -13.81 44.05 -4.11
N GLY A 646 -13.59 44.32 -5.40
CA GLY A 646 -14.21 45.46 -6.10
C GLY A 646 -13.35 46.07 -7.20
N GLU A 647 -13.93 47.04 -7.90
CA GLU A 647 -13.36 47.71 -9.06
C GLU A 647 -11.94 48.27 -8.91
N ALA A 648 -11.15 48.19 -9.99
CA ALA A 648 -9.95 48.98 -10.17
C ALA A 648 -10.30 50.42 -10.56
N LYS A 649 -9.81 51.40 -9.79
CA LYS A 649 -9.98 52.85 -10.05
C LYS A 649 -8.61 53.55 -9.97
N PRO A 650 -7.75 53.42 -11.00
CA PRO A 650 -6.44 54.07 -11.03
C PRO A 650 -6.59 55.59 -10.98
N ALA A 651 -5.67 56.26 -10.28
CA ALA A 651 -5.70 57.72 -10.16
C ALA A 651 -5.63 58.40 -11.54
N VAL A 652 -6.58 59.30 -11.78
CA VAL A 652 -6.62 60.18 -12.97
C VAL A 652 -6.04 61.54 -12.58
N THR A 653 -5.26 62.14 -13.48
CA THR A 653 -4.71 63.49 -13.35
C THR A 653 -5.04 64.28 -14.62
N VAL A 654 -5.46 65.54 -14.47
CA VAL A 654 -5.97 66.40 -15.54
C VAL A 654 -5.19 67.71 -15.55
N TYR A 655 -4.64 68.04 -16.71
CA TYR A 655 -3.78 69.21 -16.93
C TYR A 655 -4.43 70.23 -17.86
N GLU A 656 -4.17 71.53 -17.69
CA GLU A 656 -4.51 72.53 -18.72
C GLU A 656 -3.79 72.21 -20.04
N LYS A 657 -4.52 72.24 -21.15
CA LYS A 657 -4.08 71.68 -22.43
C LYS A 657 -2.76 72.27 -22.95
N GLY A 658 -1.82 71.39 -23.31
CA GLY A 658 -0.47 71.74 -23.74
C GLY A 658 0.46 72.21 -22.62
N THR A 659 0.06 72.09 -21.35
CA THR A 659 0.85 72.49 -20.17
C THR A 659 1.20 71.30 -19.28
N LYS A 660 1.70 71.58 -18.06
CA LYS A 660 1.79 70.62 -16.94
C LYS A 660 1.15 71.16 -15.66
N ASN A 661 0.18 72.07 -15.79
CA ASN A 661 -0.53 72.65 -14.66
C ASN A 661 -1.66 71.70 -14.21
N ASP A 662 -1.47 71.00 -13.08
CA ASP A 662 -2.44 70.05 -12.53
C ASP A 662 -3.66 70.79 -11.98
N VAL A 663 -4.81 70.57 -12.61
CA VAL A 663 -6.10 71.19 -12.28
C VAL A 663 -7.13 70.15 -11.85
N THR A 664 -6.71 68.91 -11.55
CA THR A 664 -7.61 67.77 -11.28
C THR A 664 -8.67 68.02 -10.19
N LYS A 665 -8.39 68.90 -9.24
CA LYS A 665 -9.30 69.25 -8.12
C LYS A 665 -10.13 70.51 -8.34
N THR A 666 -9.93 71.20 -9.47
CA THR A 666 -10.54 72.51 -9.79
C THR A 666 -11.15 72.58 -11.18
N ALA A 667 -10.83 71.62 -12.06
CA ALA A 667 -11.49 71.44 -13.34
C ALA A 667 -12.96 71.04 -13.13
N PRO A 668 -13.89 71.54 -13.96
CA PRO A 668 -15.31 71.19 -13.91
C PRO A 668 -15.52 69.85 -14.61
N ILE A 669 -15.18 68.76 -13.92
CA ILE A 669 -15.23 67.38 -14.44
C ILE A 669 -15.80 66.39 -13.41
N ASP A 670 -16.36 65.30 -13.90
CA ASP A 670 -16.62 64.05 -13.17
C ASP A 670 -15.74 62.93 -13.78
N VAL A 671 -15.46 61.86 -13.02
CA VAL A 671 -14.65 60.73 -13.49
C VAL A 671 -15.38 59.41 -13.23
N ALA A 672 -15.61 58.65 -14.30
CA ALA A 672 -16.18 57.31 -14.30
C ALA A 672 -15.18 56.27 -14.88
N TYR A 673 -15.51 54.98 -14.80
CA TYR A 673 -14.69 53.89 -15.29
C TYR A 673 -15.53 52.82 -16.01
N GLU A 674 -14.94 52.14 -16.98
CA GLU A 674 -15.56 51.04 -17.73
C GLU A 674 -14.66 49.78 -17.76
N ASN A 675 -15.28 48.60 -17.85
CA ASN A 675 -14.64 47.28 -17.93
C ASN A 675 -13.62 47.00 -16.80
N ASN A 676 -13.79 47.64 -15.64
CA ASN A 676 -12.76 47.80 -14.62
C ASN A 676 -12.86 46.81 -13.43
N VAL A 677 -13.53 45.68 -13.61
CA VAL A 677 -13.74 44.66 -12.56
C VAL A 677 -12.79 43.47 -12.71
N ASN A 678 -12.68 42.90 -13.91
CA ASN A 678 -11.85 41.73 -14.20
C ASN A 678 -10.45 42.16 -14.70
N ALA A 679 -9.52 41.21 -14.81
CA ALA A 679 -8.29 41.41 -15.56
C ALA A 679 -8.57 41.67 -17.06
N THR A 680 -7.75 42.50 -17.70
CA THR A 680 -7.94 42.98 -19.09
C THR A 680 -6.80 42.53 -20.01
N THR A 681 -6.98 42.71 -21.32
CA THR A 681 -5.93 42.48 -22.34
C THR A 681 -5.76 43.71 -23.22
N GLU A 682 -4.69 43.75 -24.02
CA GLU A 682 -4.43 44.86 -24.96
C GLU A 682 -5.59 45.06 -25.97
N ASP A 683 -6.20 43.96 -26.43
CA ASP A 683 -7.38 43.97 -27.31
C ASP A 683 -8.70 44.34 -26.60
N ALA A 684 -8.75 44.29 -25.27
CA ALA A 684 -9.95 44.53 -24.47
C ALA A 684 -9.63 45.29 -23.17
N PRO A 685 -9.21 46.57 -23.25
CA PRO A 685 -8.80 47.38 -22.09
C PRO A 685 -9.97 47.84 -21.21
N ALA A 686 -9.63 48.23 -19.99
CA ALA A 686 -10.47 49.09 -19.15
C ALA A 686 -10.31 50.56 -19.57
N TYR A 687 -11.25 51.43 -19.21
CA TYR A 687 -11.19 52.86 -19.53
C TYR A 687 -11.50 53.72 -18.31
N ALA A 688 -10.78 54.83 -18.17
CA ALA A 688 -11.24 55.96 -17.38
C ALA A 688 -11.94 56.95 -18.32
N VAL A 689 -13.10 57.46 -17.91
CA VAL A 689 -13.91 58.40 -18.68
C VAL A 689 -14.01 59.68 -17.87
N VAL A 690 -13.46 60.78 -18.39
CA VAL A 690 -13.54 62.10 -17.77
C VAL A 690 -14.57 62.92 -18.54
N THR A 691 -15.65 63.31 -17.89
CA THR A 691 -16.79 64.03 -18.51
C THR A 691 -16.86 65.45 -17.98
N GLY A 692 -17.19 66.42 -18.84
CA GLY A 692 -17.42 67.82 -18.42
C GLY A 692 -18.64 67.99 -17.52
N THR A 693 -18.51 68.78 -16.45
CA THR A 693 -19.61 69.11 -15.52
C THR A 693 -19.88 70.62 -15.46
N GLY A 694 -20.89 71.03 -14.71
CA GLY A 694 -21.31 72.43 -14.65
C GLY A 694 -21.77 72.92 -16.03
N GLN A 695 -21.10 73.94 -16.58
CA GLN A 695 -21.37 74.49 -17.92
C GLN A 695 -20.56 73.84 -19.05
N TYR A 696 -19.82 72.75 -18.81
CA TYR A 696 -18.88 72.18 -19.79
C TYR A 696 -19.36 70.81 -20.29
N ALA A 697 -19.19 70.54 -21.58
CA ALA A 697 -19.56 69.33 -22.31
C ALA A 697 -18.33 68.54 -22.80
N GLY A 698 -18.58 67.39 -23.43
CA GLY A 698 -17.55 66.52 -24.02
C GLY A 698 -16.96 65.53 -23.01
N SER A 699 -16.24 64.54 -23.53
CA SER A 699 -15.64 63.47 -22.73
C SER A 699 -14.26 63.05 -23.23
N ILE A 700 -13.33 62.79 -22.31
CA ILE A 700 -11.98 62.32 -22.61
C ILE A 700 -11.85 60.89 -22.05
N LYS A 701 -11.80 59.91 -22.95
CA LYS A 701 -11.74 58.48 -22.63
C LYS A 701 -10.32 57.94 -22.82
N VAL A 702 -9.71 57.46 -21.74
CA VAL A 702 -8.31 57.01 -21.71
C VAL A 702 -8.25 55.53 -21.30
N PRO A 703 -7.65 54.64 -22.11
CA PRO A 703 -7.54 53.23 -21.78
C PRO A 703 -6.49 52.97 -20.69
N PHE A 704 -6.69 51.91 -19.91
CA PHE A 704 -5.70 51.36 -18.98
C PHE A 704 -5.80 49.84 -18.90
N GLN A 705 -4.78 49.20 -18.32
CA GLN A 705 -4.71 47.75 -18.15
C GLN A 705 -4.81 47.34 -16.67
N ILE A 706 -5.51 46.23 -16.43
CA ILE A 706 -5.67 45.54 -15.16
C ILE A 706 -5.00 44.18 -15.29
N ALA A 707 -3.82 44.03 -14.69
CA ALA A 707 -3.08 42.77 -14.73
C ALA A 707 -3.73 41.69 -13.83
N PRO A 708 -3.71 40.41 -14.25
CA PRO A 708 -4.22 39.30 -13.45
C PRO A 708 -3.36 39.02 -12.20
N LEU A 709 -3.95 38.31 -11.24
CA LEU A 709 -3.27 37.95 -10.00
C LEU A 709 -2.36 36.72 -10.20
N GLU A 710 -1.06 36.89 -9.97
CA GLU A 710 -0.04 35.87 -10.19
C GLU A 710 0.04 34.88 -9.01
N LEU A 711 -0.13 33.59 -9.31
CA LEU A 711 -0.01 32.48 -8.36
C LEU A 711 1.30 31.71 -8.59
N SER A 712 1.97 31.39 -7.49
CA SER A 712 3.14 30.52 -7.45
C SER A 712 3.13 29.70 -6.16
N ASP A 713 4.08 28.78 -5.98
CA ASP A 713 4.22 28.03 -4.71
C ASP A 713 4.46 28.98 -3.51
N ALA A 714 5.07 30.14 -3.74
CA ALA A 714 5.23 31.19 -2.72
C ALA A 714 3.89 31.81 -2.27
N SER A 715 2.81 31.66 -3.04
CA SER A 715 1.46 32.06 -2.65
C SER A 715 0.85 31.20 -1.53
N ASN A 716 1.43 30.04 -1.23
CA ASN A 716 1.04 29.18 -0.11
C ASN A 716 1.73 29.61 1.20
N VAL A 717 1.60 30.89 1.58
CA VAL A 717 2.38 31.52 2.64
C VAL A 717 2.18 30.81 3.99
N LYS A 718 3.22 30.07 4.42
CA LYS A 718 3.23 29.24 5.65
C LYS A 718 2.16 28.13 5.65
N GLY A 719 1.88 27.53 4.50
CA GLY A 719 0.82 26.53 4.37
C GLY A 719 -0.56 27.17 4.56
N SER A 720 -0.80 28.29 3.87
CA SER A 720 -2.08 29.01 3.91
C SER A 720 -3.20 28.27 3.18
N VAL A 721 -2.87 27.40 2.22
CA VAL A 721 -3.79 26.41 1.66
C VAL A 721 -3.79 25.17 2.57
N LYS A 722 -4.97 24.67 2.92
CA LYS A 722 -5.19 23.57 3.85
C LYS A 722 -5.79 22.36 3.15
N LEU A 723 -5.12 21.23 3.29
CA LEU A 723 -5.57 19.94 2.78
C LEU A 723 -6.33 19.16 3.85
N VAL A 724 -7.30 18.35 3.43
CA VAL A 724 -8.12 17.46 4.26
C VAL A 724 -7.86 16.03 3.81
N GLY A 725 -7.51 15.14 4.76
CA GLY A 725 -7.11 13.76 4.44
C GLY A 725 -5.66 13.58 4.01
N ALA A 726 -4.79 14.59 4.19
CA ALA A 726 -3.36 14.51 3.86
C ALA A 726 -2.47 13.86 4.94
N GLU A 727 -3.05 13.43 6.08
CA GLU A 727 -2.30 12.85 7.19
C GLU A 727 -2.38 11.32 7.18
N GLY A 728 -1.25 10.65 7.41
CA GLY A 728 -1.19 9.19 7.59
C GLY A 728 -1.33 8.36 6.30
N LEU A 729 -1.18 8.97 5.12
CA LEU A 729 -1.21 8.27 3.83
C LEU A 729 -0.02 7.32 3.69
N VAL A 730 -0.28 6.10 3.24
CA VAL A 730 0.72 5.03 3.01
C VAL A 730 0.47 4.43 1.63
N TYR A 731 1.52 4.06 0.92
CA TYR A 731 1.43 3.41 -0.38
C TYR A 731 0.57 2.14 -0.32
N ASN A 732 -0.46 2.08 -1.18
CA ASN A 732 -1.41 0.97 -1.24
C ASN A 732 -1.75 0.53 -2.68
N GLY A 733 -0.98 1.00 -3.67
CA GLY A 733 -1.22 0.75 -5.10
C GLY A 733 -2.43 1.46 -5.70
N LYS A 734 -3.04 2.43 -4.99
CA LYS A 734 -4.18 3.23 -5.46
C LYS A 734 -3.88 4.72 -5.33
N GLU A 735 -4.65 5.51 -6.07
CA GLU A 735 -4.62 6.97 -6.04
C GLU A 735 -5.19 7.53 -4.73
N GLN A 736 -4.45 8.46 -4.12
CA GLN A 736 -4.71 9.10 -2.83
C GLN A 736 -4.48 10.60 -3.01
N VAL A 737 -5.57 11.36 -3.15
CA VAL A 737 -5.55 12.82 -3.38
C VAL A 737 -6.35 13.51 -2.26
N PRO A 738 -5.70 14.33 -1.41
CA PRO A 738 -6.38 15.13 -0.38
C PRO A 738 -7.20 16.29 -0.96
N ASP A 739 -8.36 16.57 -0.36
CA ASP A 739 -9.22 17.71 -0.72
C ASP A 739 -8.68 19.05 -0.19
N VAL A 740 -8.97 20.16 -0.88
CA VAL A 740 -8.68 21.52 -0.38
C VAL A 740 -9.84 22.04 0.46
N SER A 741 -9.60 22.42 1.72
CA SER A 741 -10.61 23.16 2.50
C SER A 741 -10.74 24.59 1.98
N ILE A 742 -11.69 24.83 1.07
CA ILE A 742 -12.00 26.16 0.49
C ILE A 742 -12.30 27.19 1.59
N LYS A 743 -12.90 26.76 2.69
CA LYS A 743 -13.28 27.60 3.84
C LYS A 743 -12.07 28.12 4.62
N ASP A 744 -11.09 27.25 4.89
CA ASP A 744 -9.97 27.55 5.78
C ASP A 744 -8.70 27.97 5.02
N SER A 745 -8.67 27.74 3.70
CA SER A 745 -7.55 28.05 2.81
C SER A 745 -7.51 29.50 2.34
N LYS A 746 -6.28 30.00 2.13
CA LYS A 746 -6.00 31.32 1.53
C LYS A 746 -4.79 31.24 0.58
N VAL A 747 -4.78 32.09 -0.44
CA VAL A 747 -3.62 32.30 -1.34
C VAL A 747 -3.17 33.76 -1.31
N THR A 748 -1.86 33.99 -1.42
CA THR A 748 -1.29 35.35 -1.53
C THR A 748 -0.66 35.54 -2.91
N PRO A 749 -1.32 36.24 -3.84
CA PRO A 749 -0.73 36.56 -5.14
C PRO A 749 0.62 37.29 -5.00
N VAL A 750 1.54 37.01 -5.93
CA VAL A 750 2.94 37.48 -5.87
C VAL A 750 3.24 38.71 -6.74
N ASN A 751 2.21 39.35 -7.29
CA ASN A 751 2.36 40.55 -8.13
C ASN A 751 3.15 41.65 -7.40
N LYS A 752 4.22 42.14 -8.03
CA LYS A 752 5.19 43.08 -7.46
C LYS A 752 4.61 44.34 -6.81
N ASP A 753 3.56 44.89 -7.41
CA ASP A 753 2.97 46.19 -7.02
C ASP A 753 1.69 46.05 -6.16
N ARG A 754 1.38 44.82 -5.71
CA ARG A 754 0.29 44.50 -4.78
C ARG A 754 0.84 44.35 -3.36
N ASP A 755 -0.01 44.55 -2.35
CA ASP A 755 0.31 44.17 -0.98
C ASP A 755 0.24 42.64 -0.77
N ASN A 756 0.99 42.13 0.20
CA ASN A 756 1.03 40.69 0.52
C ASN A 756 -0.22 40.22 1.30
N THR A 757 -1.39 40.80 1.02
CA THR A 757 -2.66 40.51 1.69
C THR A 757 -3.27 39.20 1.15
N PRO A 758 -3.45 38.15 1.98
CA PRO A 758 -3.99 36.87 1.54
C PRO A 758 -5.50 36.91 1.23
N ILE A 759 -5.88 36.28 0.12
CA ILE A 759 -7.26 36.11 -0.34
C ILE A 759 -7.77 34.74 0.13
N PRO A 760 -8.87 34.65 0.92
CA PRO A 760 -9.49 33.36 1.24
C PRO A 760 -10.08 32.71 -0.02
N LEU A 761 -9.86 31.40 -0.21
CA LEU A 761 -10.32 30.73 -1.43
C LEU A 761 -11.84 30.74 -1.59
N LYS A 762 -12.59 30.77 -0.48
CA LYS A 762 -14.05 30.98 -0.47
C LYS A 762 -14.55 32.25 -1.19
N ASP A 763 -13.69 33.27 -1.36
CA ASP A 763 -14.05 34.55 -1.98
C ASP A 763 -13.69 34.60 -3.47
N VAL A 764 -12.94 33.62 -3.97
CA VAL A 764 -12.48 33.50 -5.38
C VAL A 764 -12.70 32.09 -5.94
N ALA A 765 -13.60 31.31 -5.34
CA ALA A 765 -13.86 29.91 -5.70
C ALA A 765 -14.38 29.76 -7.15
N ASP A 766 -14.91 30.83 -7.74
CA ASP A 766 -15.32 30.85 -9.15
C ASP A 766 -14.19 31.19 -10.13
N ASP A 767 -13.12 31.85 -9.66
CA ASP A 767 -11.94 32.23 -10.44
C ASP A 767 -10.86 31.12 -10.51
N VAL A 768 -10.90 30.12 -9.62
CA VAL A 768 -9.90 29.04 -9.51
C VAL A 768 -10.51 27.62 -9.62
N ALA A 769 -9.66 26.64 -9.86
CA ALA A 769 -9.97 25.21 -9.85
C ALA A 769 -8.89 24.42 -9.11
N PHE A 770 -9.18 23.15 -8.81
CA PHE A 770 -8.30 22.23 -8.07
C PHE A 770 -7.92 21.02 -8.92
N GLY A 771 -6.71 20.52 -8.72
CA GLY A 771 -6.16 19.33 -9.39
C GLY A 771 -5.03 18.71 -8.57
N HIS A 772 -4.28 17.79 -9.15
CA HIS A 772 -3.15 17.12 -8.50
C HIS A 772 -2.03 16.76 -9.48
N GLU A 773 -0.83 16.57 -8.93
CA GLU A 773 0.31 15.93 -9.58
C GLU A 773 0.84 14.82 -8.68
N GLY A 774 0.89 13.58 -9.18
CA GLY A 774 1.18 12.40 -8.36
C GLY A 774 -0.07 11.89 -7.64
N GLY A 775 0.12 11.28 -6.47
CA GLY A 775 -0.94 10.71 -5.63
C GLY A 775 -1.00 9.17 -5.59
N VAL A 776 -0.18 8.44 -6.36
CA VAL A 776 -0.15 6.96 -6.35
C VAL A 776 1.10 6.38 -5.69
N ASN A 777 2.27 6.91 -6.04
CA ASN A 777 3.57 6.45 -5.53
C ASN A 777 3.94 7.12 -4.20
N ALA A 778 4.87 6.52 -3.46
CA ALA A 778 5.41 7.08 -2.22
C ALA A 778 6.30 8.32 -2.48
N GLY A 779 6.39 9.18 -1.46
CA GLY A 779 7.07 10.46 -1.48
C GLY A 779 6.14 11.64 -1.76
N THR A 780 6.73 12.79 -2.11
CA THR A 780 6.02 14.06 -2.30
C THR A 780 5.12 14.03 -3.53
N SER A 781 3.81 14.16 -3.30
CA SER A 781 2.80 14.48 -4.31
C SER A 781 2.27 15.89 -4.07
N TYR A 782 1.54 16.47 -5.03
CA TYR A 782 1.07 17.85 -4.94
C TYR A 782 -0.43 17.96 -5.24
N VAL A 783 -1.14 18.74 -4.45
CA VAL A 783 -2.46 19.30 -4.83
C VAL A 783 -2.22 20.67 -5.46
N THR A 784 -2.83 20.93 -6.61
CA THR A 784 -2.63 22.16 -7.40
C THR A 784 -3.84 23.08 -7.32
N VAL A 785 -3.63 24.38 -7.04
CA VAL A 785 -4.63 25.43 -7.25
C VAL A 785 -4.29 26.16 -8.54
N VAL A 786 -5.18 26.14 -9.52
CA VAL A 786 -4.98 26.68 -10.87
C VAL A 786 -6.06 27.71 -11.25
N PRO A 787 -5.77 28.69 -12.11
CA PRO A 787 -6.78 29.59 -12.66
C PRO A 787 -7.86 28.84 -13.46
N LYS A 788 -9.12 29.25 -13.27
CA LYS A 788 -10.31 28.77 -14.02
C LYS A 788 -10.76 29.80 -15.06
N ASN A 789 -10.37 31.06 -14.91
CA ASN A 789 -10.59 32.14 -15.86
C ASN A 789 -9.36 33.07 -15.94
N GLY A 790 -9.46 34.17 -16.68
CA GLY A 790 -8.36 35.12 -16.90
C GLY A 790 -7.98 36.03 -15.73
N ASN A 791 -8.68 35.97 -14.58
CA ASN A 791 -8.41 36.85 -13.44
C ASN A 791 -7.15 36.47 -12.64
N PHE A 792 -6.67 35.23 -12.80
CA PHE A 792 -5.43 34.72 -12.20
C PHE A 792 -4.52 34.10 -13.26
N THR A 793 -3.21 34.03 -12.96
CA THR A 793 -2.19 33.36 -13.78
C THR A 793 -1.27 32.51 -12.92
N GLY A 794 -0.49 31.61 -13.52
CA GLY A 794 0.40 30.70 -12.79
C GLY A 794 -0.37 29.57 -12.08
N GLN A 795 0.18 29.04 -10.99
CA GLN A 795 -0.45 27.99 -10.16
C GLN A 795 0.22 27.89 -8.79
N VAL A 796 -0.48 27.32 -7.80
CA VAL A 796 0.08 27.01 -6.46
C VAL A 796 0.17 25.50 -6.28
N LYS A 797 1.36 24.95 -6.02
CA LYS A 797 1.51 23.55 -5.57
C LYS A 797 1.53 23.45 -4.05
N VAL A 798 0.76 22.51 -3.52
CA VAL A 798 0.66 22.20 -2.09
C VAL A 798 1.17 20.78 -1.87
N PRO A 799 2.38 20.59 -1.34
CA PRO A 799 2.94 19.26 -1.15
C PRO A 799 2.21 18.47 -0.05
N TYR A 800 2.09 17.16 -0.27
CA TYR A 800 1.72 16.17 0.73
C TYR A 800 2.57 14.90 0.52
N GLU A 801 2.77 14.12 1.57
CA GLU A 801 3.61 12.93 1.55
C GLU A 801 2.77 11.65 1.60
N ILE A 802 3.09 10.69 0.74
CA ILE A 802 2.63 9.31 0.84
C ILE A 802 3.80 8.48 1.39
N ALA A 803 3.66 7.90 2.58
CA ALA A 803 4.73 7.09 3.14
C ALA A 803 4.91 5.78 2.35
N PRO A 804 6.13 5.27 2.15
CA PRO A 804 6.35 3.94 1.58
C PRO A 804 5.69 2.83 2.42
N ALA A 805 5.25 1.76 1.78
CA ALA A 805 4.70 0.60 2.47
C ALA A 805 5.81 -0.28 3.07
N GLU A 806 5.66 -0.70 4.32
CA GLU A 806 6.62 -1.62 4.94
C GLU A 806 6.42 -3.06 4.43
N LEU A 807 7.50 -3.70 3.98
CA LEU A 807 7.47 -5.11 3.60
C LEU A 807 7.38 -5.99 4.87
N ALA A 808 6.29 -6.74 4.98
CA ALA A 808 6.09 -7.73 6.03
C ALA A 808 6.70 -9.10 5.66
N ALA A 809 6.86 -9.98 6.66
CA ALA A 809 7.45 -11.30 6.47
C ALA A 809 6.74 -12.14 5.39
N ASP A 810 5.42 -12.03 5.26
CA ASP A 810 4.63 -12.79 4.28
C ASP A 810 4.72 -12.23 2.85
N ASN A 811 5.22 -11.00 2.66
CA ASN A 811 5.48 -10.47 1.33
C ASN A 811 6.70 -11.14 0.66
N VAL A 812 7.52 -11.92 1.39
CA VAL A 812 8.78 -12.49 0.90
C VAL A 812 8.79 -14.02 0.95
N ALA A 813 9.14 -14.67 -0.16
CA ALA A 813 9.41 -16.11 -0.21
C ALA A 813 10.73 -16.40 -0.95
N VAL A 814 11.53 -17.32 -0.40
CA VAL A 814 12.77 -17.82 -1.04
C VAL A 814 12.44 -19.07 -1.83
N ALA A 815 12.88 -19.17 -3.08
CA ALA A 815 12.55 -20.28 -3.96
C ALA A 815 13.26 -21.58 -3.51
N GLY A 816 12.49 -22.67 -3.37
CA GLY A 816 12.99 -23.94 -2.81
C GLY A 816 14.07 -24.66 -3.62
N SER A 817 14.27 -24.31 -4.90
CA SER A 817 15.41 -24.80 -5.68
C SER A 817 15.87 -23.81 -6.75
N THR A 818 17.18 -23.83 -7.04
CA THR A 818 17.82 -22.98 -8.05
C THR A 818 18.67 -23.82 -9.03
N ALA A 819 19.21 -23.20 -10.07
CA ALA A 819 20.13 -23.86 -10.99
C ALA A 819 21.50 -24.08 -10.32
N PRO A 820 22.20 -25.19 -10.59
CA PRO A 820 23.57 -25.40 -10.12
C PRO A 820 24.50 -24.27 -10.59
N GLY A 821 25.15 -23.57 -9.65
CA GLY A 821 26.01 -22.41 -9.96
C GLY A 821 25.25 -21.08 -10.16
N ALA A 822 23.97 -21.00 -9.82
CA ALA A 822 23.21 -19.75 -9.76
C ALA A 822 22.84 -19.38 -8.32
N ASP A 823 22.63 -18.08 -8.07
CA ASP A 823 22.20 -17.54 -6.77
C ASP A 823 20.80 -18.03 -6.34
N ALA A 824 20.46 -17.80 -5.08
CA ALA A 824 19.15 -18.13 -4.52
C ALA A 824 18.10 -17.08 -4.95
N ALA A 825 17.11 -17.50 -5.73
CA ALA A 825 16.02 -16.64 -6.16
C ALA A 825 15.03 -16.33 -5.02
N VAL A 826 14.53 -15.09 -4.99
CA VAL A 826 13.56 -14.60 -3.99
C VAL A 826 12.42 -13.89 -4.72
N SER A 827 11.19 -14.34 -4.48
CA SER A 827 9.97 -13.69 -4.96
C SER A 827 9.39 -12.79 -3.88
N VAL A 828 9.03 -11.57 -4.25
CA VAL A 828 8.39 -10.60 -3.34
C VAL A 828 7.08 -10.11 -3.93
N THR A 829 6.03 -10.06 -3.12
CA THR A 829 4.65 -9.76 -3.56
C THR A 829 3.94 -8.84 -2.56
N PHE A 830 3.30 -7.78 -3.04
CA PHE A 830 2.43 -6.90 -2.24
C PHE A 830 0.97 -7.07 -2.69
N GLY A 831 0.14 -7.66 -1.82
CA GLY A 831 -1.14 -8.23 -2.24
C GLY A 831 -0.92 -9.27 -3.34
N GLU A 832 -1.69 -9.18 -4.43
CA GLU A 832 -1.52 -10.04 -5.61
C GLU A 832 -0.39 -9.58 -6.56
N THR A 833 0.24 -8.41 -6.31
CA THR A 833 1.21 -7.80 -7.23
C THR A 833 2.62 -8.32 -6.95
N ALA A 834 3.27 -8.93 -7.95
CA ALA A 834 4.69 -9.24 -7.90
C ALA A 834 5.54 -7.96 -8.04
N LEU A 835 6.51 -7.79 -7.15
CA LEU A 835 7.38 -6.61 -7.10
C LEU A 835 8.63 -6.79 -7.97
N ALA A 836 9.26 -5.69 -8.38
CA ALA A 836 10.46 -5.68 -9.22
C ALA A 836 11.76 -5.49 -8.41
N ALA A 837 12.62 -6.51 -8.42
CA ALA A 837 13.95 -6.44 -7.82
C ALA A 837 14.78 -5.28 -8.45
N GLY A 838 15.46 -4.52 -7.60
CA GLY A 838 16.21 -3.32 -7.97
C GLY A 838 15.38 -2.04 -8.09
N THR A 839 14.05 -2.12 -8.03
CA THR A 839 13.13 -0.96 -8.04
C THR A 839 12.33 -0.90 -6.75
N ASP A 840 11.58 -1.95 -6.45
CA ASP A 840 10.70 -2.07 -5.27
C ASP A 840 11.39 -2.72 -4.06
N TYR A 841 12.45 -3.51 -4.31
CA TYR A 841 13.27 -4.11 -3.26
C TYR A 841 14.69 -4.44 -3.74
N ALA A 842 15.65 -4.40 -2.82
CA ALA A 842 16.98 -4.99 -2.97
C ALA A 842 17.06 -6.36 -2.26
N VAL A 843 17.89 -7.27 -2.77
CA VAL A 843 18.15 -8.58 -2.16
C VAL A 843 19.64 -8.73 -1.88
N LYS A 844 19.98 -9.27 -0.71
CA LYS A 844 21.30 -9.78 -0.37
C LYS A 844 21.16 -11.21 0.15
N THR A 845 21.91 -12.15 -0.42
CA THR A 845 21.93 -13.55 0.00
C THR A 845 23.27 -13.90 0.65
N GLU A 846 23.23 -14.52 1.83
CA GLU A 846 24.40 -15.01 2.56
C GLU A 846 24.29 -16.52 2.79
N GLY A 847 25.36 -17.27 2.50
CA GLY A 847 25.42 -18.73 2.61
C GLY A 847 26.19 -19.36 1.45
N THR A 848 26.17 -20.68 1.36
CA THR A 848 26.77 -21.45 0.25
C THR A 848 25.75 -22.42 -0.32
N LEU A 849 25.64 -22.48 -1.65
CA LEU A 849 24.68 -23.33 -2.35
C LEU A 849 25.33 -24.64 -2.86
N PRO A 850 24.64 -25.79 -2.79
CA PRO A 850 23.31 -25.97 -2.21
C PRO A 850 23.38 -26.03 -0.68
N GLY A 851 22.34 -25.54 0.01
CA GLY A 851 22.34 -25.51 1.48
C GLY A 851 21.48 -24.41 2.08
N LYS A 852 21.73 -24.10 3.35
CA LYS A 852 21.09 -22.98 4.04
C LYS A 852 21.63 -21.64 3.49
N VAL A 853 20.70 -20.78 3.09
CA VAL A 853 20.95 -19.38 2.78
C VAL A 853 20.05 -18.48 3.61
N LYS A 854 20.57 -17.31 3.97
CA LYS A 854 19.82 -16.20 4.54
C LYS A 854 19.60 -15.16 3.45
N ALA A 855 18.34 -14.89 3.11
CA ALA A 855 17.96 -13.82 2.20
C ALA A 855 17.50 -12.62 3.02
N THR A 856 18.23 -11.50 2.93
CA THR A 856 17.87 -10.19 3.46
C THR A 856 17.27 -9.38 2.31
N VAL A 857 15.98 -9.04 2.41
CA VAL A 857 15.23 -8.25 1.44
C VAL A 857 14.92 -6.88 2.05
N THR A 858 15.38 -5.81 1.42
CA THR A 858 15.14 -4.43 1.88
C THR A 858 14.24 -3.72 0.88
N GLY A 859 13.13 -3.14 1.35
CA GLY A 859 12.22 -2.37 0.49
C GLY A 859 12.87 -1.11 -0.06
N THR A 860 12.54 -0.76 -1.30
CA THR A 860 13.03 0.47 -1.97
C THR A 860 11.89 1.18 -2.73
N GLY A 861 12.06 2.47 -3.00
CA GLY A 861 11.09 3.26 -3.77
C GLY A 861 9.75 3.39 -3.06
N ASN A 862 8.72 2.69 -3.58
CA ASN A 862 7.39 2.62 -2.97
C ASN A 862 7.35 1.82 -1.65
N PHE A 863 8.44 1.12 -1.30
CA PHE A 863 8.51 0.23 -0.14
C PHE A 863 9.69 0.55 0.79
N THR A 864 9.53 0.17 2.06
CA THR A 864 10.53 0.24 3.13
C THR A 864 10.52 -1.06 3.96
N GLY A 865 11.21 -1.07 5.10
CA GLY A 865 11.40 -2.26 5.94
C GLY A 865 12.55 -3.14 5.46
N THR A 866 12.87 -4.15 6.26
CA THR A 866 13.81 -5.21 5.85
C THR A 866 13.36 -6.54 6.43
N VAL A 867 13.12 -7.50 5.55
CA VAL A 867 12.66 -8.85 5.87
C VAL A 867 13.83 -9.81 5.69
N GLU A 868 14.10 -10.62 6.72
CA GLU A 868 15.11 -11.67 6.65
C GLU A 868 14.43 -13.05 6.68
N LYS A 869 14.71 -13.91 5.70
CA LYS A 869 14.28 -15.32 5.71
C LYS A 869 15.46 -16.26 5.51
N GLU A 870 15.57 -17.25 6.39
CA GLU A 870 16.37 -18.44 6.15
C GLU A 870 15.58 -19.46 5.31
N ALA A 871 16.25 -20.07 4.33
CA ALA A 871 15.73 -21.21 3.60
C ALA A 871 16.85 -22.20 3.27
N THR A 872 16.52 -23.49 3.17
CA THR A 872 17.43 -24.47 2.55
C THR A 872 17.11 -24.51 1.06
N VAL A 873 18.00 -24.01 0.22
CA VAL A 873 17.83 -23.97 -1.23
C VAL A 873 18.62 -25.11 -1.85
N LEU A 874 17.91 -25.96 -2.59
CA LEU A 874 18.46 -27.15 -3.25
C LEU A 874 18.90 -26.82 -4.69
N TYR A 875 19.86 -27.56 -5.23
CA TYR A 875 20.17 -27.52 -6.66
C TYR A 875 19.28 -28.47 -7.46
N ASP A 876 18.76 -28.00 -8.58
CA ASP A 876 17.88 -28.76 -9.46
C ASP A 876 18.67 -29.54 -10.53
N VAL A 877 18.60 -30.88 -10.50
CA VAL A 877 19.30 -31.76 -11.45
C VAL A 877 18.72 -31.67 -12.87
N ALA A 878 17.46 -31.24 -13.04
CA ALA A 878 16.89 -30.95 -14.36
C ALA A 878 17.69 -29.84 -15.08
N LYS A 879 18.25 -28.90 -14.30
CA LYS A 879 19.05 -27.77 -14.76
C LYS A 879 20.55 -28.07 -14.87
N ALA A 880 20.99 -29.30 -14.52
CA ALA A 880 22.38 -29.76 -14.65
C ALA A 880 22.68 -30.37 -16.04
N ASP A 881 23.96 -30.40 -16.42
CA ASP A 881 24.45 -31.15 -17.57
C ASP A 881 24.58 -32.64 -17.20
N VAL A 882 23.81 -33.51 -17.86
CA VAL A 882 23.82 -34.96 -17.60
C VAL A 882 24.30 -35.68 -18.85
N ALA A 883 25.45 -36.35 -18.73
CA ALA A 883 26.01 -37.20 -19.77
C ALA A 883 25.82 -38.68 -19.41
N VAL A 884 25.50 -39.51 -20.40
CA VAL A 884 25.46 -40.97 -20.25
C VAL A 884 26.36 -41.60 -21.30
N ALA A 885 27.22 -42.53 -20.88
CA ALA A 885 28.10 -43.24 -21.80
C ALA A 885 27.39 -44.43 -22.45
N ASP A 886 27.52 -44.56 -23.78
CA ASP A 886 27.04 -45.73 -24.53
C ASP A 886 27.65 -47.04 -24.02
N ALA A 887 26.85 -48.11 -24.05
CA ALA A 887 27.32 -49.47 -23.82
C ALA A 887 27.35 -50.29 -25.13
N VAL A 888 27.88 -51.51 -25.06
CA VAL A 888 27.80 -52.52 -26.12
C VAL A 888 27.17 -53.77 -25.54
N TYR A 889 26.24 -54.38 -26.28
CA TYR A 889 25.54 -55.60 -25.87
C TYR A 889 26.52 -56.74 -25.53
N ASN A 890 26.29 -57.43 -24.42
CA ASN A 890 27.13 -58.54 -23.95
C ASN A 890 26.34 -59.72 -23.36
N GLY A 891 25.02 -59.77 -23.59
CA GLY A 891 24.14 -60.81 -23.07
C GLY A 891 23.69 -60.64 -21.61
N LYS A 892 23.88 -59.46 -21.01
CA LYS A 892 23.42 -59.13 -19.65
C LYS A 892 22.84 -57.71 -19.57
N ALA A 893 21.99 -57.45 -18.58
CA ALA A 893 21.59 -56.09 -18.21
C ALA A 893 22.82 -55.20 -17.94
N GLN A 894 22.77 -53.95 -18.41
CA GLN A 894 23.84 -52.97 -18.31
C GLN A 894 23.39 -51.78 -17.47
N ASP A 895 24.16 -51.47 -16.43
CA ASP A 895 24.00 -50.26 -15.66
C ASP A 895 24.61 -49.07 -16.42
N PRO A 896 23.87 -47.99 -16.70
CA PRO A 896 24.39 -46.84 -17.43
C PRO A 896 25.42 -46.08 -16.59
N LYS A 897 26.53 -45.68 -17.22
CA LYS A 897 27.49 -44.77 -16.59
C LYS A 897 27.02 -43.34 -16.83
N VAL A 898 26.41 -42.76 -15.80
CA VAL A 898 25.95 -41.37 -15.75
C VAL A 898 27.04 -40.49 -15.13
N GLU A 899 27.26 -39.31 -15.72
CA GLU A 899 28.00 -38.21 -15.11
C GLU A 899 27.11 -36.97 -15.10
N VAL A 900 26.73 -36.50 -13.90
CA VAL A 900 26.04 -35.22 -13.70
C VAL A 900 27.09 -34.14 -13.43
N SER A 901 26.93 -32.97 -14.03
CA SER A 901 27.87 -31.85 -13.95
C SER A 901 27.19 -30.50 -14.17
N TYR A 902 27.90 -29.41 -13.93
CA TYR A 902 27.46 -28.06 -14.24
C TYR A 902 28.67 -27.14 -14.45
N THR A 903 28.44 -25.89 -14.87
CA THR A 903 29.50 -24.90 -15.05
C THR A 903 29.39 -23.81 -14.00
N ASP A 904 30.42 -23.66 -13.17
CA ASP A 904 30.57 -22.58 -12.18
C ASP A 904 31.86 -21.79 -12.46
N GLY A 905 31.79 -20.47 -12.46
CA GLY A 905 32.92 -19.58 -12.77
C GLY A 905 33.63 -19.89 -14.10
N GLY A 906 32.90 -20.46 -15.08
CA GLY A 906 33.46 -20.94 -16.35
C GLY A 906 34.22 -22.28 -16.29
N LYS A 907 34.11 -23.04 -15.19
CA LYS A 907 34.75 -24.34 -14.97
C LYS A 907 33.69 -25.43 -14.82
N LYS A 908 33.94 -26.60 -15.41
CA LYS A 908 33.10 -27.79 -15.20
C LYS A 908 33.29 -28.33 -13.78
N VAL A 909 32.20 -28.41 -13.01
CA VAL A 909 32.11 -29.09 -11.72
C VAL A 909 31.34 -30.40 -11.93
N VAL A 910 31.90 -31.52 -11.46
CA VAL A 910 31.22 -32.82 -11.48
C VAL A 910 30.46 -33.00 -10.17
N VAL A 911 29.20 -33.45 -10.26
CA VAL A 911 28.33 -33.67 -9.10
C VAL A 911 28.65 -35.03 -8.47
N PRO A 912 28.82 -35.12 -7.13
CA PRO A 912 28.99 -36.37 -6.42
C PRO A 912 27.88 -37.40 -6.70
N ALA A 913 28.23 -38.67 -6.89
CA ALA A 913 27.31 -39.73 -7.32
C ALA A 913 26.32 -40.21 -6.22
N ASP A 914 26.57 -39.83 -4.97
CA ASP A 914 25.64 -39.93 -3.85
C ASP A 914 24.54 -38.85 -3.91
N ALA A 915 24.77 -37.70 -4.55
CA ALA A 915 23.81 -36.59 -4.61
C ALA A 915 22.61 -36.82 -5.56
N TYR A 916 22.65 -37.84 -6.40
CA TYR A 916 21.53 -38.22 -7.30
C TYR A 916 21.27 -39.73 -7.28
N ALA A 917 20.05 -40.12 -7.64
CA ALA A 917 19.69 -41.49 -7.97
C ALA A 917 19.70 -41.67 -9.49
N VAL A 918 19.99 -42.88 -9.96
CA VAL A 918 19.92 -43.27 -11.37
C VAL A 918 19.00 -44.48 -11.48
N SER A 919 18.04 -44.45 -12.39
CA SER A 919 17.19 -45.60 -12.72
C SER A 919 17.01 -45.74 -14.24
N VAL A 920 16.59 -46.93 -14.68
CA VAL A 920 16.46 -47.29 -16.10
C VAL A 920 15.13 -47.97 -16.35
N ALA A 921 14.35 -47.42 -17.28
CA ALA A 921 13.14 -48.06 -17.74
C ALA A 921 13.46 -49.35 -18.51
N GLY A 922 12.76 -50.45 -18.18
CA GLY A 922 12.83 -51.71 -18.94
C GLY A 922 14.07 -52.59 -18.73
N GLY A 923 14.97 -52.27 -17.78
CA GLY A 923 16.09 -53.14 -17.39
C GLY A 923 17.07 -53.40 -18.54
N ALA A 924 17.65 -52.31 -19.08
CA ALA A 924 18.43 -52.26 -20.32
C ALA A 924 19.39 -53.43 -20.54
N SER A 925 18.98 -54.39 -21.37
CA SER A 925 19.63 -55.71 -21.52
C SER A 925 19.76 -56.19 -22.96
N ASN A 926 19.09 -55.54 -23.90
CA ASN A 926 19.19 -55.76 -25.35
C ASN A 926 19.84 -54.52 -26.01
N ALA A 927 20.20 -54.60 -27.29
CA ALA A 927 20.60 -53.42 -28.03
C ALA A 927 19.39 -52.52 -28.35
N GLY A 928 19.54 -51.21 -28.19
CA GLY A 928 18.45 -50.22 -28.30
C GLY A 928 18.76 -48.93 -27.54
N SER A 929 17.81 -47.98 -27.56
CA SER A 929 17.82 -46.82 -26.67
C SER A 929 16.91 -47.06 -25.47
N TYR A 930 17.32 -46.59 -24.29
CA TYR A 930 16.60 -46.67 -23.03
C TYR A 930 16.57 -45.30 -22.36
N LYS A 931 15.47 -44.95 -21.70
CA LYS A 931 15.46 -43.77 -20.82
C LYS A 931 16.16 -44.09 -19.51
N VAL A 932 17.12 -43.24 -19.18
CA VAL A 932 17.75 -43.13 -17.86
C VAL A 932 17.13 -41.94 -17.16
N THR A 933 16.54 -42.19 -16.00
CA THR A 933 15.94 -41.17 -15.15
C THR A 933 16.93 -40.85 -14.03
N VAL A 934 17.34 -39.59 -13.94
CA VAL A 934 18.29 -39.09 -12.94
C VAL A 934 17.58 -38.12 -12.01
N THR A 935 17.43 -38.51 -10.74
CA THR A 935 16.61 -37.79 -9.75
C THR A 935 17.51 -37.24 -8.64
N GLY A 936 17.39 -35.95 -8.29
CA GLY A 936 18.20 -35.33 -7.23
C GLY A 936 17.81 -35.82 -5.82
N LYS A 937 18.79 -36.02 -4.93
CA LYS A 937 18.53 -36.42 -3.54
C LYS A 937 18.50 -35.22 -2.59
N ALA A 938 17.33 -34.94 -2.01
CA ALA A 938 17.13 -33.78 -1.15
C ALA A 938 17.98 -33.79 0.13
N SER A 939 18.37 -34.98 0.61
CA SER A 939 19.30 -35.14 1.74
C SER A 939 20.71 -34.60 1.44
N GLU A 940 21.13 -34.64 0.18
CA GLU A 940 22.46 -34.23 -0.28
C GLU A 940 22.46 -32.83 -0.92
N GLY A 941 21.37 -32.08 -0.78
CA GLY A 941 21.22 -30.73 -1.34
C GLY A 941 20.66 -30.66 -2.77
N TRP A 942 20.16 -31.76 -3.35
CA TRP A 942 19.69 -31.80 -4.75
C TRP A 942 18.22 -32.19 -4.89
N THR A 943 17.57 -31.75 -5.97
CA THR A 943 16.16 -32.06 -6.25
C THR A 943 15.91 -32.11 -7.76
N GLY A 944 14.65 -32.27 -8.16
CA GLY A 944 14.23 -32.37 -9.55
C GLY A 944 14.61 -33.71 -10.20
N GLU A 945 14.30 -33.82 -11.49
CA GLU A 945 14.49 -35.04 -12.26
C GLU A 945 14.83 -34.73 -13.73
N LYS A 946 15.68 -35.54 -14.35
CA LYS A 946 16.05 -35.42 -15.76
C LYS A 946 16.07 -36.78 -16.44
N GLU A 947 15.36 -36.89 -17.57
CA GLU A 947 15.51 -38.03 -18.48
C GLU A 947 16.59 -37.76 -19.54
N VAL A 948 17.39 -38.78 -19.82
CA VAL A 948 18.40 -38.81 -20.90
C VAL A 948 18.45 -40.19 -21.54
N ASP A 949 18.83 -40.24 -22.82
CA ASP A 949 18.90 -41.50 -23.59
C ASP A 949 20.23 -42.25 -23.34
N PHE A 950 20.12 -43.56 -23.13
CA PHE A 950 21.23 -44.51 -23.03
C PHE A 950 21.16 -45.52 -24.17
N THR A 951 22.17 -45.51 -25.05
CA THR A 951 22.22 -46.47 -26.16
C THR A 951 23.09 -47.68 -25.79
N ILE A 952 22.49 -48.87 -25.82
CA ILE A 952 23.22 -50.13 -25.91
C ILE A 952 23.42 -50.45 -27.39
N LYS A 953 24.66 -50.35 -27.87
CA LYS A 953 25.02 -50.63 -29.26
C LYS A 953 25.06 -52.14 -29.52
N PRO A 954 24.63 -52.63 -30.70
CA PRO A 954 24.71 -54.05 -31.03
C PRO A 954 26.14 -54.59 -31.03
N ALA A 955 26.31 -55.87 -30.68
CA ALA A 955 27.61 -56.52 -30.63
C ALA A 955 28.11 -56.96 -32.02
N THR A 956 29.43 -56.87 -32.25
CA THR A 956 30.08 -57.44 -33.44
C THR A 956 30.32 -58.93 -33.29
N VAL A 957 29.79 -59.75 -34.20
CA VAL A 957 29.94 -61.21 -34.15
C VAL A 957 31.28 -61.67 -34.75
N SER A 958 32.12 -62.30 -33.93
CA SER A 958 33.40 -62.90 -34.35
C SER A 958 33.30 -64.39 -34.71
N ALA A 959 32.19 -65.06 -34.34
CA ALA A 959 31.93 -66.45 -34.69
C ALA A 959 31.66 -66.59 -36.20
N LYS A 960 32.34 -67.55 -36.85
CA LYS A 960 32.16 -67.83 -38.28
C LYS A 960 30.85 -68.61 -38.50
N PRO A 961 29.97 -68.18 -39.42
CA PRO A 961 28.80 -68.96 -39.80
C PRO A 961 29.18 -70.34 -40.36
N GLN A 962 28.25 -71.29 -40.21
CA GLN A 962 28.34 -72.66 -40.70
C GLN A 962 27.11 -72.97 -41.55
N VAL A 963 27.26 -73.88 -42.52
CA VAL A 963 26.18 -74.28 -43.43
C VAL A 963 26.01 -75.79 -43.36
N SER A 964 24.78 -76.21 -43.07
CA SER A 964 24.27 -77.57 -43.25
C SER A 964 23.15 -77.57 -44.30
N TYR A 965 22.51 -78.71 -44.55
CA TYR A 965 21.38 -78.81 -45.48
C TYR A 965 20.24 -79.59 -44.82
N ASP A 966 19.00 -79.19 -45.10
CA ASP A 966 17.81 -79.91 -44.65
C ASP A 966 17.49 -81.13 -45.55
N ALA A 967 16.41 -81.85 -45.22
CA ALA A 967 15.94 -83.00 -45.99
C ALA A 967 15.38 -82.63 -47.39
N ALA A 968 15.19 -81.35 -47.69
CA ALA A 968 14.82 -80.85 -49.02
C ALA A 968 16.04 -80.35 -49.82
N GLY A 969 17.24 -80.34 -49.24
CA GLY A 969 18.47 -79.86 -49.86
C GLY A 969 18.65 -78.34 -49.85
N LEU A 970 17.90 -77.62 -49.00
CA LEU A 970 18.06 -76.19 -48.78
C LEU A 970 19.16 -75.90 -47.73
N PRO A 971 19.96 -74.84 -47.90
CA PRO A 971 21.04 -74.52 -46.97
C PRO A 971 20.51 -73.97 -45.64
N VAL A 972 20.79 -74.67 -44.55
CA VAL A 972 20.48 -74.24 -43.18
C VAL A 972 21.73 -73.61 -42.58
N VAL A 973 21.67 -72.32 -42.26
CA VAL A 973 22.78 -71.57 -41.64
C VAL A 973 22.66 -71.62 -40.13
N THR A 974 23.78 -71.93 -39.45
CA THR A 974 23.95 -71.75 -38.01
C THR A 974 25.13 -70.83 -37.73
N VAL A 975 25.10 -70.10 -36.60
CA VAL A 975 26.24 -69.31 -36.12
C VAL A 975 26.47 -69.67 -34.65
N PRO A 976 27.66 -70.18 -34.26
CA PRO A 976 27.90 -70.63 -32.89
C PRO A 976 27.64 -69.53 -31.86
N GLY A 977 26.72 -69.80 -30.92
CA GLY A 977 26.32 -68.87 -29.86
C GLY A 977 25.18 -67.91 -30.20
N LEU A 978 24.59 -68.00 -31.41
CA LEU A 978 23.44 -67.19 -31.82
C LEU A 978 22.25 -68.07 -32.26
N SER A 979 21.04 -67.56 -32.07
CA SER A 979 19.80 -68.16 -32.56
C SER A 979 19.50 -67.76 -34.01
N SER A 980 18.62 -68.50 -34.69
CA SER A 980 18.13 -68.12 -36.03
C SER A 980 17.32 -66.81 -36.03
N SER A 981 16.89 -66.33 -34.85
CA SER A 981 16.28 -65.01 -34.66
C SER A 981 17.28 -63.85 -34.65
N ASP A 982 18.58 -64.09 -34.43
CA ASP A 982 19.60 -63.04 -34.32
C ASP A 982 20.24 -62.64 -35.66
N PHE A 983 19.90 -63.34 -36.74
CA PHE A 983 20.40 -63.05 -38.09
C PHE A 983 19.36 -63.27 -39.19
N THR A 984 19.73 -62.91 -40.40
CA THR A 984 19.13 -63.33 -41.66
C THR A 984 20.25 -63.78 -42.58
N TYR A 985 19.94 -64.51 -43.65
CA TYR A 985 20.95 -64.92 -44.61
C TYR A 985 20.41 -64.96 -46.03
N LYS A 986 21.26 -64.60 -47.00
CA LYS A 986 20.94 -64.55 -48.43
C LYS A 986 21.99 -65.34 -49.22
N PRO A 987 21.64 -66.48 -49.83
CA PRO A 987 22.53 -67.19 -50.74
C PRO A 987 22.76 -66.43 -52.04
N ASP A 988 24.01 -66.34 -52.49
CA ASP A 988 24.40 -65.87 -53.82
C ASP A 988 24.95 -67.06 -54.63
N ALA A 989 24.29 -67.39 -55.75
CA ALA A 989 24.64 -68.55 -56.57
C ALA A 989 25.81 -68.29 -57.53
N ALA A 990 26.15 -67.02 -57.81
CA ALA A 990 27.27 -66.64 -58.67
C ALA A 990 28.60 -66.68 -57.90
N THR A 991 28.63 -66.17 -56.66
CA THR A 991 29.82 -66.20 -55.81
C THR A 991 30.01 -67.50 -55.03
N LYS A 992 28.94 -68.32 -54.93
CA LYS A 992 28.87 -69.52 -54.04
C LYS A 992 29.03 -69.19 -52.55
N THR A 993 28.65 -67.97 -52.14
CA THR A 993 28.64 -67.55 -50.74
C THR A 993 27.23 -67.27 -50.26
N ILE A 994 26.94 -67.61 -49.00
CA ILE A 994 25.81 -67.06 -48.27
C ILE A 994 26.31 -65.84 -47.49
N THR A 995 25.67 -64.69 -47.70
CA THR A 995 25.86 -63.51 -46.85
C THR A 995 24.90 -63.61 -45.67
N VAL A 996 25.46 -63.63 -44.46
CA VAL A 996 24.73 -63.59 -43.20
C VAL A 996 24.74 -62.16 -42.69
N THR A 997 23.57 -61.62 -42.37
CA THR A 997 23.37 -60.26 -41.84
C THR A 997 22.80 -60.36 -40.44
N TYR A 998 23.56 -59.90 -39.45
CA TYR A 998 23.14 -59.89 -38.05
C TYR A 998 22.11 -58.78 -37.79
N LYS A 999 21.21 -58.99 -36.83
CA LYS A 999 20.13 -58.05 -36.50
C LYS A 999 19.84 -58.02 -34.99
N GLY A 1000 19.10 -56.99 -34.55
CA GLY A 1000 18.74 -56.81 -33.15
C GLY A 1000 19.97 -56.57 -32.27
N ASN A 1001 20.25 -57.51 -31.37
CA ASN A 1001 21.38 -57.44 -30.43
C ASN A 1001 22.77 -57.49 -31.08
N TYR A 1002 22.85 -57.82 -32.37
CA TYR A 1002 24.10 -58.04 -33.11
C TYR A 1002 24.12 -57.27 -34.44
N ALA A 1003 25.31 -56.83 -34.87
CA ALA A 1003 25.49 -56.07 -36.10
C ALA A 1003 26.67 -56.54 -36.96
N GLY A 1004 26.63 -56.15 -38.24
CA GLY A 1004 27.61 -56.49 -39.27
C GLY A 1004 27.11 -57.55 -40.24
N THR A 1005 28.01 -57.99 -41.13
CA THR A 1005 27.77 -59.12 -42.04
C THR A 1005 28.96 -60.08 -42.04
N ALA A 1006 28.70 -61.34 -42.37
CA ALA A 1006 29.72 -62.36 -42.56
C ALA A 1006 29.38 -63.23 -43.77
N THR A 1007 30.38 -63.71 -44.49
CA THR A 1007 30.18 -64.60 -45.65
C THR A 1007 30.67 -66.01 -45.36
N VAL A 1008 29.92 -67.02 -45.78
CA VAL A 1008 30.28 -68.44 -45.69
C VAL A 1008 30.07 -69.13 -47.05
N ALA A 1009 30.98 -70.03 -47.44
CA ALA A 1009 30.83 -70.79 -48.68
C ALA A 1009 29.73 -71.85 -48.57
N TYR A 1010 29.00 -72.08 -49.66
CA TYR A 1010 28.01 -73.17 -49.78
C TYR A 1010 28.06 -73.80 -51.16
N VAL A 1011 27.36 -74.94 -51.31
CA VAL A 1011 27.21 -75.64 -52.59
C VAL A 1011 25.79 -75.39 -53.09
N PRO A 1012 25.59 -74.54 -54.11
CA PRO A 1012 24.27 -74.32 -54.69
C PRO A 1012 23.80 -75.57 -55.43
N THR A 1013 22.85 -76.28 -54.82
CA THR A 1013 21.94 -77.23 -55.49
C THR A 1013 21.08 -76.50 -56.53
N ALA A 1014 20.56 -77.23 -57.52
CA ALA A 1014 20.05 -76.63 -58.75
C ALA A 1014 18.83 -75.71 -58.51
N LYS A 1015 19.00 -74.43 -58.88
CA LYS A 1015 18.00 -73.35 -59.05
C LYS A 1015 16.63 -73.61 -58.40
N PRO A 1016 16.37 -73.09 -57.19
CA PRO A 1016 15.03 -72.94 -56.66
C PRO A 1016 14.11 -72.24 -57.66
N VAL A 1017 12.93 -72.81 -57.90
CA VAL A 1017 11.91 -72.24 -58.79
C VAL A 1017 11.28 -71.03 -58.09
N ALA A 1018 10.92 -70.00 -58.86
CA ALA A 1018 10.18 -68.86 -58.32
C ALA A 1018 8.86 -69.34 -57.67
N PRO A 1019 8.42 -68.73 -56.54
CA PRO A 1019 7.13 -69.07 -55.93
C PRO A 1019 6.03 -68.94 -56.97
N ALA A 1020 5.25 -70.00 -57.15
CA ALA A 1020 4.39 -70.14 -58.31
C ALA A 1020 3.31 -69.05 -58.35
N GLN A 1021 3.24 -68.33 -59.48
CA GLN A 1021 2.06 -67.57 -59.87
C GLN A 1021 0.83 -68.50 -59.75
N PRO A 1022 -0.31 -68.04 -59.19
CA PRO A 1022 -1.55 -68.80 -59.22
C PRO A 1022 -1.87 -69.20 -60.66
N ALA A 1023 -2.25 -70.47 -60.88
CA ALA A 1023 -2.59 -70.97 -62.21
C ALA A 1023 -3.62 -70.03 -62.89
N ALA A 1024 -3.38 -69.70 -64.16
CA ALA A 1024 -4.05 -68.59 -64.85
C ALA A 1024 -5.58 -68.56 -64.61
N GLY A 1025 -6.10 -67.42 -64.13
CA GLY A 1025 -7.48 -67.30 -63.65
C GLY A 1025 -7.70 -67.60 -62.16
N LYS A 1026 -6.66 -67.65 -61.32
CA LYS A 1026 -6.79 -67.74 -59.85
C LYS A 1026 -6.38 -66.47 -59.11
N THR A 1027 -7.10 -66.19 -58.04
CA THR A 1027 -6.99 -64.98 -57.21
C THR A 1027 -6.50 -65.35 -55.80
N GLY A 1028 -5.70 -64.49 -55.16
CA GLY A 1028 -5.24 -64.66 -53.77
C GLY A 1028 -3.89 -64.03 -53.43
N TRP A 1029 -3.57 -64.02 -52.13
CA TRP A 1029 -2.31 -63.56 -51.56
C TRP A 1029 -1.16 -64.56 -51.77
N VAL A 1030 0.04 -64.05 -52.07
CA VAL A 1030 1.29 -64.80 -52.20
C VAL A 1030 2.42 -64.01 -51.54
N GLY A 1031 3.11 -64.57 -50.54
CA GLY A 1031 4.12 -63.85 -49.78
C GLY A 1031 4.71 -64.63 -48.62
N SER A 1032 5.60 -63.97 -47.86
CA SER A 1032 6.19 -64.50 -46.64
C SER A 1032 6.73 -63.39 -45.73
N GLY A 1033 6.47 -63.47 -44.42
CA GLY A 1033 6.87 -62.44 -43.46
C GLY A 1033 6.08 -61.15 -43.69
N ASN A 1034 6.77 -60.08 -44.08
CA ASN A 1034 6.20 -58.76 -44.36
C ASN A 1034 6.17 -58.44 -45.87
N ASP A 1035 6.73 -59.33 -46.70
CA ASP A 1035 6.73 -59.22 -48.17
C ASP A 1035 5.55 -60.03 -48.74
N TRP A 1036 4.46 -59.33 -49.03
CA TRP A 1036 3.23 -59.90 -49.61
C TRP A 1036 2.91 -59.27 -50.97
N ALA A 1037 2.28 -60.03 -51.85
CA ALA A 1037 1.71 -59.58 -53.11
C ALA A 1037 0.32 -60.20 -53.28
N TYR A 1038 -0.58 -59.54 -53.99
CA TYR A 1038 -1.89 -60.08 -54.33
C TYR A 1038 -2.00 -60.31 -55.84
N TYR A 1039 -2.69 -61.39 -56.21
CA TYR A 1039 -2.99 -61.73 -57.60
C TYR A 1039 -4.50 -61.77 -57.79
N LYS A 1040 -4.98 -61.20 -58.90
CA LYS A 1040 -6.39 -61.15 -59.30
C LYS A 1040 -6.50 -61.72 -60.72
N ASP A 1041 -7.25 -62.80 -60.88
CA ASP A 1041 -7.36 -63.61 -62.11
C ASP A 1041 -5.99 -64.06 -62.68
N GLY A 1042 -5.01 -64.26 -61.80
CA GLY A 1042 -3.63 -64.61 -62.14
C GLY A 1042 -2.73 -63.42 -62.49
N LYS A 1043 -3.20 -62.17 -62.47
CA LYS A 1043 -2.38 -60.96 -62.66
C LYS A 1043 -2.01 -60.35 -61.31
N GLN A 1044 -0.74 -59.94 -61.13
CA GLN A 1044 -0.29 -59.26 -59.91
C GLN A 1044 -0.85 -57.84 -59.81
N VAL A 1045 -1.36 -57.46 -58.64
CA VAL A 1045 -1.77 -56.09 -58.30
C VAL A 1045 -0.53 -55.24 -57.99
N LYS A 1046 -0.51 -53.99 -58.45
CA LYS A 1046 0.61 -53.03 -58.34
C LYS A 1046 0.18 -51.61 -58.67
N ASN A 1047 0.90 -50.61 -58.16
CA ASN A 1047 0.65 -49.17 -58.35
C ASN A 1047 -0.74 -48.72 -57.86
N GLY A 1048 -0.99 -48.84 -56.55
CA GLY A 1048 -2.17 -48.23 -55.92
C GLY A 1048 -2.96 -49.15 -55.00
N TRP A 1049 -4.14 -48.68 -54.60
CA TRP A 1049 -5.07 -49.34 -53.70
C TRP A 1049 -5.93 -50.42 -54.38
N GLU A 1050 -6.16 -51.54 -53.69
CA GLU A 1050 -7.10 -52.60 -54.09
C GLU A 1050 -7.91 -53.05 -52.87
N TRP A 1051 -9.21 -53.30 -53.05
CA TRP A 1051 -10.12 -53.74 -51.98
C TRP A 1051 -10.18 -55.26 -51.96
N ILE A 1052 -9.68 -55.85 -50.88
CA ILE A 1052 -9.45 -57.29 -50.73
C ILE A 1052 -10.06 -57.73 -49.39
N ASP A 1053 -10.86 -58.79 -49.40
CA ASP A 1053 -11.38 -59.45 -48.20
C ASP A 1053 -11.96 -58.49 -47.13
N ASN A 1054 -12.64 -57.43 -47.59
CA ASN A 1054 -13.27 -56.35 -46.82
C ASN A 1054 -12.30 -55.35 -46.15
N ALA A 1055 -11.13 -55.10 -46.73
CA ALA A 1055 -10.27 -53.96 -46.41
C ALA A 1055 -9.51 -53.41 -47.63
N TRP A 1056 -9.03 -52.16 -47.55
CA TRP A 1056 -8.14 -51.58 -48.56
C TRP A 1056 -6.68 -51.95 -48.27
N TYR A 1057 -5.92 -52.23 -49.32
CA TYR A 1057 -4.48 -52.50 -49.27
C TYR A 1057 -3.76 -51.74 -50.38
N HIS A 1058 -2.65 -51.08 -50.07
CA HIS A 1058 -1.83 -50.38 -51.07
C HIS A 1058 -0.71 -51.28 -51.61
N PHE A 1059 -0.44 -51.20 -52.92
CA PHE A 1059 0.62 -51.95 -53.60
C PHE A 1059 1.60 -51.04 -54.37
N GLU A 1060 2.89 -51.23 -54.10
CA GLU A 1060 4.00 -50.57 -54.77
C GLU A 1060 4.09 -50.90 -56.27
N ALA A 1061 4.94 -50.17 -57.01
CA ALA A 1061 5.17 -50.41 -58.44
C ALA A 1061 5.77 -51.79 -58.77
N ASN A 1062 6.46 -52.41 -57.81
CA ASN A 1062 6.98 -53.78 -57.87
C ASN A 1062 5.91 -54.86 -57.54
N GLY A 1063 4.69 -54.43 -57.16
CA GLY A 1063 3.57 -55.29 -56.78
C GLY A 1063 3.70 -56.00 -55.43
N LYS A 1064 4.59 -55.52 -54.55
CA LYS A 1064 4.51 -55.76 -53.11
C LYS A 1064 3.42 -54.88 -52.51
N MET A 1065 2.73 -55.41 -51.51
CA MET A 1065 1.91 -54.64 -50.58
C MET A 1065 2.81 -53.74 -49.74
N THR A 1066 2.46 -52.46 -49.61
CA THR A 1066 3.18 -51.50 -48.76
C THR A 1066 3.10 -51.94 -47.30
N ASN A 1067 4.25 -51.99 -46.62
CA ASN A 1067 4.40 -52.60 -45.29
C ASN A 1067 4.97 -51.65 -44.23
N THR A 1068 5.03 -50.35 -44.52
CA THR A 1068 5.26 -49.29 -43.52
C THR A 1068 3.99 -49.03 -42.71
N GLN A 1069 4.13 -48.49 -41.48
CA GLN A 1069 2.97 -48.16 -40.64
C GLN A 1069 2.24 -46.90 -41.12
N TRP A 1070 2.99 -45.87 -41.48
CA TRP A 1070 2.48 -44.70 -42.17
C TRP A 1070 2.84 -44.79 -43.66
N PHE A 1071 1.93 -44.31 -44.51
CA PHE A 1071 2.09 -44.21 -45.96
C PHE A 1071 1.56 -42.84 -46.40
N GLN A 1072 2.27 -42.19 -47.33
CA GLN A 1072 1.79 -40.98 -48.00
C GLN A 1072 1.64 -41.29 -49.49
N ASP A 1073 0.51 -40.89 -50.09
CA ASP A 1073 0.27 -41.13 -51.52
C ASP A 1073 0.91 -40.07 -52.42
N ALA A 1074 0.57 -40.10 -53.72
CA ALA A 1074 1.14 -39.20 -54.72
C ALA A 1074 0.48 -37.80 -54.75
N ASP A 1075 -0.72 -37.66 -54.18
CA ASP A 1075 -1.44 -36.39 -54.09
C ASP A 1075 -1.11 -35.66 -52.78
N GLY A 1076 -0.59 -36.40 -51.78
CA GLY A 1076 0.00 -35.89 -50.54
C GLY A 1076 -0.72 -36.36 -49.27
N GLU A 1077 -1.75 -37.19 -49.39
CA GLU A 1077 -2.57 -37.61 -48.26
C GLU A 1077 -1.90 -38.73 -47.46
N TRP A 1078 -2.09 -38.70 -46.14
CA TRP A 1078 -1.50 -39.66 -45.21
C TRP A 1078 -2.48 -40.76 -44.83
N TYR A 1079 -1.99 -42.00 -44.79
CA TYR A 1079 -2.75 -43.20 -44.45
C TYR A 1079 -1.99 -44.03 -43.41
N LEU A 1080 -2.75 -44.76 -42.59
CA LEU A 1080 -2.22 -45.65 -41.56
C LEU A 1080 -2.51 -47.12 -41.94
N LEU A 1081 -1.47 -47.95 -41.98
CA LEU A 1081 -1.54 -49.36 -42.36
C LEU A 1081 -1.28 -50.28 -41.17
N ASN A 1082 -2.19 -51.22 -40.95
CA ASN A 1082 -2.22 -52.12 -39.80
C ASN A 1082 -1.00 -53.06 -39.75
N GLN A 1083 -0.13 -52.88 -38.75
CA GLN A 1083 1.06 -53.72 -38.55
C GLN A 1083 0.80 -55.05 -37.81
N SER A 1084 -0.46 -55.39 -37.52
CA SER A 1084 -0.82 -56.64 -36.84
C SER A 1084 -0.88 -57.83 -37.80
N HIS A 1085 0.02 -58.80 -37.63
CA HIS A 1085 -0.04 -60.11 -38.31
C HIS A 1085 -1.23 -60.99 -37.88
N LYS A 1086 -2.14 -60.51 -37.01
CA LYS A 1086 -3.36 -61.23 -36.60
C LYS A 1086 -4.51 -61.04 -37.60
N GLY A 1087 -4.27 -61.38 -38.86
CA GLY A 1087 -5.30 -61.53 -39.90
C GLY A 1087 -5.53 -60.34 -40.85
N SER A 1088 -4.92 -59.18 -40.61
CA SER A 1088 -5.14 -57.97 -41.45
C SER A 1088 -3.87 -57.12 -41.64
N TYR A 1089 -2.71 -57.78 -41.77
CA TYR A 1089 -1.42 -57.10 -41.96
C TYR A 1089 -1.39 -56.29 -43.25
N GLY A 1090 -1.07 -54.99 -43.17
CA GLY A 1090 -1.07 -54.05 -44.29
C GLY A 1090 -2.45 -53.49 -44.68
N ALA A 1091 -3.52 -53.84 -43.96
CA ALA A 1091 -4.84 -53.27 -44.18
C ALA A 1091 -4.89 -51.80 -43.75
N MET A 1092 -5.53 -50.96 -44.55
CA MET A 1092 -5.82 -49.56 -44.22
C MET A 1092 -6.69 -49.44 -42.96
N LEU A 1093 -6.37 -48.47 -42.11
CA LEU A 1093 -7.13 -48.16 -40.89
C LEU A 1093 -8.00 -46.91 -41.05
N THR A 1094 -9.15 -46.90 -40.38
CA THR A 1094 -10.16 -45.83 -40.38
C THR A 1094 -10.55 -45.47 -38.94
N GLY A 1095 -11.12 -44.29 -38.72
CA GLY A 1095 -11.53 -43.76 -37.42
C GLY A 1095 -10.36 -43.39 -36.50
N TRP A 1096 -10.63 -43.27 -35.19
CA TRP A 1096 -9.62 -43.00 -34.17
C TRP A 1096 -8.58 -44.13 -34.05
N GLN A 1097 -7.30 -43.76 -34.17
CA GLN A 1097 -6.16 -44.66 -34.06
C GLN A 1097 -5.13 -44.11 -33.07
N LYS A 1098 -4.63 -44.95 -32.16
CA LYS A 1098 -3.61 -44.56 -31.17
C LYS A 1098 -2.23 -45.04 -31.60
N VAL A 1099 -1.34 -44.10 -31.90
CA VAL A 1099 0.00 -44.34 -32.46
C VAL A 1099 1.03 -43.54 -31.68
N ASP A 1100 2.08 -44.20 -31.20
CA ASP A 1100 3.23 -43.59 -30.51
C ASP A 1100 2.83 -42.61 -29.38
N GLY A 1101 1.79 -42.99 -28.62
CA GLY A 1101 1.24 -42.21 -27.52
C GLY A 1101 0.22 -41.12 -27.92
N GLY A 1102 0.19 -40.72 -29.19
CA GLY A 1102 -0.81 -39.78 -29.75
C GLY A 1102 -2.08 -40.47 -30.24
N TRP A 1103 -3.15 -39.69 -30.38
CA TRP A 1103 -4.35 -40.06 -31.13
C TRP A 1103 -4.34 -39.34 -32.48
N TYR A 1104 -4.80 -40.03 -33.52
CA TYR A 1104 -4.99 -39.54 -34.88
C TYR A 1104 -6.37 -40.01 -35.37
N TYR A 1105 -7.01 -39.27 -36.27
CA TYR A 1105 -8.26 -39.71 -36.90
C TYR A 1105 -8.05 -39.94 -38.39
N MET A 1106 -8.33 -41.17 -38.83
CA MET A 1106 -8.30 -41.55 -40.23
C MET A 1106 -9.73 -41.47 -40.78
N GLY A 1107 -9.94 -40.81 -41.91
CA GLY A 1107 -11.25 -40.64 -42.53
C GLY A 1107 -11.87 -41.96 -42.99
N ALA A 1108 -13.10 -41.90 -43.50
CA ALA A 1108 -13.78 -43.08 -44.05
C ALA A 1108 -13.06 -43.65 -45.30
N SER A 1109 -12.22 -42.85 -45.96
CA SER A 1109 -11.36 -43.28 -47.07
C SER A 1109 -9.94 -43.64 -46.62
N GLY A 1110 -9.66 -43.61 -45.31
CA GLY A 1110 -8.33 -43.85 -44.71
C GLY A 1110 -7.40 -42.63 -44.68
N ASP A 1111 -7.88 -41.48 -45.14
CA ASP A 1111 -7.23 -40.18 -45.23
C ASP A 1111 -7.09 -39.50 -43.87
N MET A 1112 -5.86 -39.18 -43.44
CA MET A 1112 -5.62 -38.59 -42.11
C MET A 1112 -6.18 -37.17 -42.02
N GLN A 1113 -7.10 -36.94 -41.10
CA GLN A 1113 -7.69 -35.63 -40.91
C GLN A 1113 -6.74 -34.68 -40.15
N SER A 1114 -6.87 -33.37 -40.40
CA SER A 1114 -6.19 -32.31 -39.65
C SER A 1114 -7.14 -31.11 -39.46
N GLY A 1115 -6.90 -30.28 -38.44
CA GLY A 1115 -7.79 -29.19 -38.07
C GLY A 1115 -9.01 -29.65 -37.26
N TRP A 1116 -10.13 -28.93 -37.40
CA TRP A 1116 -11.37 -29.21 -36.65
C TRP A 1116 -12.11 -30.43 -37.21
N LEU A 1117 -12.29 -31.43 -36.35
CA LEU A 1117 -13.06 -32.65 -36.61
C LEU A 1117 -14.31 -32.66 -35.74
N LYS A 1118 -15.47 -33.08 -36.28
CA LYS A 1118 -16.66 -33.41 -35.47
C LYS A 1118 -16.95 -34.90 -35.57
N ASP A 1119 -16.88 -35.58 -34.43
CA ASP A 1119 -17.05 -37.04 -34.32
C ASP A 1119 -17.91 -37.36 -33.08
N GLY A 1120 -18.80 -38.35 -33.16
CA GLY A 1120 -19.77 -38.70 -32.10
C GLY A 1120 -20.84 -37.64 -31.75
N GLY A 1121 -20.62 -36.38 -32.11
CA GLY A 1121 -21.42 -35.21 -31.70
C GLY A 1121 -20.55 -34.10 -31.08
N GLU A 1122 -19.36 -34.45 -30.62
CA GLU A 1122 -18.35 -33.58 -30.01
C GLU A 1122 -17.40 -33.00 -31.06
N TRP A 1123 -16.71 -31.91 -30.72
CA TRP A 1123 -15.65 -31.32 -31.55
C TRP A 1123 -14.27 -31.69 -31.03
N TYR A 1124 -13.35 -31.99 -31.93
CA TYR A 1124 -11.95 -32.34 -31.67
C TYR A 1124 -11.04 -31.47 -32.53
N LEU A 1125 -9.82 -31.20 -32.07
CA LEU A 1125 -8.84 -30.41 -32.83
C LEU A 1125 -7.57 -31.25 -33.07
N LEU A 1126 -7.25 -31.46 -34.35
CA LEU A 1126 -6.09 -32.21 -34.82
C LEU A 1126 -5.02 -31.23 -35.33
N ASN A 1127 -3.75 -31.45 -35.00
CA ASN A 1127 -2.66 -30.52 -35.31
C ASN A 1127 -2.49 -30.30 -36.83
N THR A 1128 -2.47 -29.05 -37.26
CA THR A 1128 -2.21 -28.65 -38.66
C THR A 1128 -0.76 -28.25 -38.91
N ALA A 1129 0.11 -28.25 -37.89
CA ALA A 1129 1.53 -27.93 -38.03
C ALA A 1129 2.35 -29.14 -38.51
N HIS A 1130 3.22 -28.93 -39.51
CA HIS A 1130 4.17 -29.94 -39.99
C HIS A 1130 5.44 -29.98 -39.12
N ASP A 1131 5.26 -30.08 -37.80
CA ASP A 1131 6.32 -30.06 -36.77
C ASP A 1131 6.85 -31.45 -36.39
N GLY A 1132 6.34 -32.51 -37.04
CA GLY A 1132 6.54 -33.91 -36.65
C GLY A 1132 5.34 -34.53 -35.92
N THR A 1133 4.30 -33.75 -35.62
CA THR A 1133 3.05 -34.18 -34.96
C THR A 1133 1.78 -33.81 -35.76
N PHE A 1134 1.92 -33.56 -37.06
CA PHE A 1134 0.80 -33.30 -37.97
C PHE A 1134 -0.30 -34.38 -37.87
N GLY A 1135 -1.56 -33.97 -37.83
CA GLY A 1135 -2.74 -34.83 -37.63
C GLY A 1135 -2.96 -35.33 -36.19
N LYS A 1136 -2.03 -35.10 -35.26
CA LYS A 1136 -2.17 -35.53 -33.87
C LYS A 1136 -3.21 -34.69 -33.13
N MET A 1137 -4.10 -35.36 -32.40
CA MET A 1137 -5.10 -34.72 -31.54
C MET A 1137 -4.46 -33.86 -30.44
N LEU A 1138 -5.00 -32.66 -30.26
CA LEU A 1138 -4.59 -31.68 -29.26
C LEU A 1138 -5.49 -31.72 -28.02
N THR A 1139 -4.92 -31.35 -26.87
CA THR A 1139 -5.62 -31.18 -25.59
C THR A 1139 -5.25 -29.83 -24.96
N GLY A 1140 -5.99 -29.37 -23.95
CA GLY A 1140 -5.78 -28.09 -23.29
C GLY A 1140 -6.26 -26.87 -24.08
N TRP A 1141 -5.79 -25.67 -23.69
CA TRP A 1141 -6.12 -24.41 -24.37
C TRP A 1141 -5.39 -24.30 -25.72
N GLN A 1142 -6.15 -24.01 -26.78
CA GLN A 1142 -5.67 -23.90 -28.15
C GLN A 1142 -6.17 -22.60 -28.79
N GLN A 1143 -5.29 -21.91 -29.53
CA GLN A 1143 -5.64 -20.66 -30.22
C GLN A 1143 -5.80 -20.90 -31.73
N VAL A 1144 -7.00 -20.66 -32.27
CA VAL A 1144 -7.32 -20.86 -33.70
C VAL A 1144 -8.02 -19.62 -34.24
N GLY A 1145 -7.50 -19.06 -35.34
CA GLY A 1145 -8.09 -17.86 -35.96
C GLY A 1145 -8.12 -16.63 -35.04
N GLY A 1146 -7.21 -16.54 -34.07
CA GLY A 1146 -7.16 -15.49 -33.05
C GLY A 1146 -8.08 -15.72 -31.83
N LYS A 1147 -9.00 -16.70 -31.89
CA LYS A 1147 -9.88 -17.10 -30.79
C LYS A 1147 -9.28 -18.22 -29.96
N TRP A 1148 -9.67 -18.31 -28.69
CA TRP A 1148 -9.27 -19.38 -27.78
C TRP A 1148 -10.40 -20.39 -27.58
N TYR A 1149 -10.01 -21.66 -27.59
CA TYR A 1149 -10.84 -22.84 -27.37
C TYR A 1149 -10.17 -23.73 -26.32
N TYR A 1150 -10.94 -24.51 -25.58
CA TYR A 1150 -10.40 -25.52 -24.66
C TYR A 1150 -10.81 -26.92 -25.09
N MET A 1151 -9.82 -27.79 -25.20
CA MET A 1151 -9.97 -29.22 -25.43
C MET A 1151 -9.68 -29.95 -24.12
N ASP A 1152 -10.52 -30.90 -23.72
CA ASP A 1152 -10.40 -31.60 -22.44
C ASP A 1152 -9.27 -32.67 -22.43
N ALA A 1153 -9.24 -33.54 -21.41
CA ALA A 1153 -8.30 -34.65 -21.33
C ALA A 1153 -8.61 -35.81 -22.30
N SER A 1154 -9.84 -35.93 -22.80
CA SER A 1154 -10.21 -36.86 -23.88
C SER A 1154 -9.91 -36.30 -25.27
N GLY A 1155 -9.85 -34.96 -25.40
CA GLY A 1155 -9.67 -34.23 -26.66
C GLY A 1155 -10.95 -33.55 -27.17
N ALA A 1156 -12.06 -33.66 -26.45
CA ALA A 1156 -13.33 -33.04 -26.77
C ALA A 1156 -13.34 -31.55 -26.40
N MET A 1157 -13.95 -30.70 -27.22
CA MET A 1157 -14.06 -29.26 -27.01
C MET A 1157 -15.11 -28.96 -25.95
N ALA A 1158 -14.74 -28.16 -24.94
CA ALA A 1158 -15.69 -27.59 -23.98
C ALA A 1158 -16.63 -26.58 -24.66
N GLU A 1159 -17.94 -26.67 -24.42
CA GLU A 1159 -18.95 -25.72 -24.93
C GLU A 1159 -20.05 -25.44 -23.90
N ASN A 1160 -20.48 -24.17 -23.79
CA ASN A 1160 -21.46 -23.69 -22.80
C ASN A 1160 -21.08 -23.95 -21.32
N GLU A 1161 -19.79 -23.85 -20.95
CA GLU A 1161 -19.34 -24.18 -19.60
C GLU A 1161 -18.18 -23.32 -19.06
N TRP A 1162 -17.84 -23.52 -17.79
CA TRP A 1162 -16.75 -22.82 -17.08
C TRP A 1162 -15.47 -23.65 -17.02
N VAL A 1163 -14.53 -23.37 -17.91
CA VAL A 1163 -13.17 -23.91 -17.85
C VAL A 1163 -12.36 -23.10 -16.84
N GLY A 1164 -12.44 -23.50 -15.56
CA GLY A 1164 -11.78 -22.83 -14.45
C GLY A 1164 -12.37 -21.44 -14.17
N ARG A 1165 -11.71 -20.38 -14.64
CA ARG A 1165 -12.20 -18.98 -14.54
C ARG A 1165 -12.75 -18.42 -15.85
N TYR A 1166 -12.74 -19.19 -16.93
CA TYR A 1166 -13.08 -18.74 -18.28
C TYR A 1166 -14.36 -19.41 -18.75
N TRP A 1167 -15.30 -18.63 -19.29
CA TRP A 1167 -16.54 -19.14 -19.88
C TRP A 1167 -16.34 -19.35 -21.38
N VAL A 1168 -16.64 -20.56 -21.86
CA VAL A 1168 -16.71 -20.90 -23.29
C VAL A 1168 -18.16 -20.96 -23.75
N ASP A 1169 -18.46 -20.32 -24.88
CA ASP A 1169 -19.82 -20.27 -25.43
C ASP A 1169 -20.23 -21.57 -26.15
N GLY A 1170 -21.42 -21.59 -26.75
CA GLY A 1170 -21.92 -22.71 -27.57
C GLY A 1170 -21.23 -22.93 -28.91
N SER A 1171 -20.07 -22.28 -29.13
CA SER A 1171 -19.12 -22.57 -30.20
C SER A 1171 -17.71 -22.89 -29.66
N GLY A 1172 -17.60 -23.11 -28.35
CA GLY A 1172 -16.33 -23.36 -27.63
C GLY A 1172 -15.41 -22.15 -27.50
N VAL A 1173 -15.87 -20.96 -27.88
CA VAL A 1173 -15.07 -19.74 -27.87
C VAL A 1173 -15.08 -19.14 -26.46
N TRP A 1174 -13.90 -18.84 -25.92
CA TRP A 1174 -13.78 -18.04 -24.69
C TRP A 1174 -14.38 -16.64 -24.91
N THR A 1175 -15.42 -16.30 -24.13
CA THR A 1175 -16.15 -15.02 -24.26
C THR A 1175 -16.24 -14.21 -22.97
N ALA A 1176 -16.06 -14.81 -21.79
CA ALA A 1176 -16.07 -14.11 -20.51
C ALA A 1176 -15.10 -14.71 -19.48
N THR A 1177 -14.82 -13.95 -18.43
CA THR A 1177 -13.96 -14.34 -17.29
C THR A 1177 -14.65 -13.96 -15.99
N ARG A 1178 -14.45 -14.75 -14.93
CA ARG A 1178 -14.88 -14.48 -13.55
C ARG A 1178 -13.69 -14.32 -12.61
#